data_AF-A0A7W5P7X5-F1
#
_entry.id   AF-A0A7W5P7X5-F1
#
_cell.length_a   1.000
_cell.length_b   1.000
_cell.length_c   1.000
_cell.angle_alpha   90.00
_cell.angle_beta   90.00
_cell.angle_gamma   90.00
#
_symmetry.space_group_name_H-M   'P 1'
#
loop_
_entity.id
_entity.type
_entity.pdbx_description
1 polymer ?
#
loop_
_entity_poly.entity_id
_entity_poly.type
_entity_poly.pdbx_seq_one_letter_code
_entity_poly.pdbx_strand_id
1 'polypeptide(L)'
;MTLLEQGGQPTTIDEYTEWNARELSRQAVSRRSVLKAVMAGAGGYAAAQFGLANAAFAAGGGTIGTSGTVISGRHLSFVQGKHDRPDNAMAVTAQLVSKTGMLPSKLRCFVDVGTEPGHYGERYEAEIVHLVGQYAIPGGPVGSQFYAKAVLDGLRADKVYHYRLRLSDGAKSGTAYFTTAPKPAKGRRNHRSEVPEEFTFTAFADVGTNNAPTDPKFAWNQDPDVVKNAGGTWPGGLFDNNYYNPADPVAGTSGRDPHPAATQTNLMASQRPVFTLLAGDICYADPGGSGLPADDSHTPLGTSAPGTNLYNPYVWDVFLNQIESQAAFTPWMFATGNHDMEPLYGNTVQLGDSPTHGYGGHLDRLDLPGNGPKGCPSVYEFVYGNVAVISVDANELSNEIQTNKGYSNGAQLAWLERTLKRWRTDADEAPGIDFVVAFFHHCAYSTTNNHASDGGLRDALDPLFSRYEVDLVVQGHNHLLERTDPIKYGKPTRTAPDGSVVQPQVDGVTYICVGSGGRPRYPFRPAPSADAPAPAGVTPTGPQALPEGQRYRGYAPPGGENSAENNTENVLNSYYWSADGTAKNASGYLQGTKVPEVVGWSQVRYDAYAFLAIDVKPALHGKHTTFTVRTLADALPGTNEAYSEIDRITLQRRAGEGRIRRLPTVPPVDPTP
;
A
#
# COMPACT_ATOMS: atom_id res chain seq x y z
N MET A 1 4.33 -1.00 -36.20
CA MET A 1 3.54 -2.21 -36.46
C MET A 1 3.56 -3.01 -35.17
N THR A 2 2.50 -2.93 -34.37
CA THR A 2 2.40 -3.65 -33.08
C THR A 2 2.28 -5.15 -33.35
N LEU A 3 2.75 -6.02 -32.43
CA LEU A 3 2.64 -7.49 -32.52
C LEU A 3 1.21 -7.98 -32.87
N LEU A 4 0.20 -7.20 -32.49
CA LEU A 4 -1.22 -7.40 -32.81
C LEU A 4 -1.56 -7.33 -34.30
N GLU A 5 -0.78 -6.65 -35.14
CA GLU A 5 -0.99 -6.61 -36.60
C GLU A 5 -0.50 -7.89 -37.30
N GLN A 6 0.19 -8.79 -36.59
CA GLN A 6 0.76 -10.04 -37.12
C GLN A 6 0.05 -11.33 -36.65
N GLY A 7 -1.07 -11.23 -35.94
CA GLY A 7 -1.87 -12.41 -35.54
C GLY A 7 -1.33 -13.20 -34.35
N GLY A 8 -0.46 -12.61 -33.52
CA GLY A 8 -0.05 -13.18 -32.22
C GLY A 8 -1.14 -13.08 -31.15
N GLN A 9 -1.13 -14.00 -30.17
CA GLN A 9 -1.95 -13.89 -28.96
C GLN A 9 -1.43 -12.72 -28.09
N PRO A 10 -2.29 -11.97 -27.37
CA PRO A 10 -1.86 -10.88 -26.49
C PRO A 10 -0.98 -11.40 -25.34
N THR A 11 0.03 -10.61 -24.93
CA THR A 11 1.06 -11.03 -23.97
C THR A 11 1.29 -10.04 -22.81
N THR A 12 0.40 -9.07 -22.60
CA THR A 12 0.42 -8.15 -21.44
C THR A 12 -1.01 -7.71 -21.06
N ILE A 13 -1.19 -7.11 -19.87
CA ILE A 13 -2.48 -6.49 -19.44
C ILE A 13 -2.96 -5.48 -20.48
N ASP A 14 -2.06 -4.62 -20.95
CA ASP A 14 -2.35 -3.52 -21.85
C ASP A 14 -2.73 -4.06 -23.24
N GLU A 15 -1.95 -5.02 -23.78
CA GLU A 15 -2.25 -5.67 -25.05
C GLU A 15 -3.56 -6.46 -25.01
N TYR A 16 -3.86 -7.10 -23.88
CA TYR A 16 -5.08 -7.87 -23.68
C TYR A 16 -6.30 -6.97 -23.50
N THR A 17 -6.17 -5.86 -22.76
CA THR A 17 -7.20 -4.83 -22.60
C THR A 17 -7.53 -4.23 -23.97
N GLU A 18 -6.52 -3.81 -24.72
CA GLU A 18 -6.72 -3.27 -26.05
C GLU A 18 -7.21 -4.34 -27.06
N TRP A 19 -6.75 -5.58 -26.98
CA TRP A 19 -7.22 -6.68 -27.83
C TRP A 19 -8.69 -6.99 -27.57
N ASN A 20 -9.11 -7.11 -26.31
CA ASN A 20 -10.52 -7.29 -25.96
C ASN A 20 -11.36 -6.08 -26.37
N ALA A 21 -10.89 -4.85 -26.11
CA ALA A 21 -11.57 -3.65 -26.57
C ALA A 21 -11.71 -3.61 -28.09
N ARG A 22 -10.71 -4.09 -28.84
CA ARG A 22 -10.72 -4.24 -30.31
C ARG A 22 -11.64 -5.36 -30.78
N GLU A 23 -11.65 -6.53 -30.15
CA GLU A 23 -12.56 -7.62 -30.52
C GLU A 23 -14.02 -7.27 -30.20
N LEU A 24 -14.27 -6.62 -29.06
CA LEU A 24 -15.58 -6.09 -28.67
C LEU A 24 -16.06 -4.96 -29.59
N SER A 25 -15.16 -4.16 -30.18
CA SER A 25 -15.50 -3.06 -31.10
C SER A 25 -15.55 -3.47 -32.57
N ARG A 26 -14.77 -4.47 -33.01
CA ARG A 26 -14.69 -4.92 -34.42
C ARG A 26 -15.74 -5.94 -34.78
N GLN A 27 -16.17 -6.77 -33.83
CA GLN A 27 -17.25 -7.68 -34.09
C GLN A 27 -18.54 -7.02 -33.61
N ALA A 28 -19.56 -6.94 -34.47
CA ALA A 28 -20.93 -6.89 -33.99
C ALA A 28 -21.15 -8.22 -33.26
N VAL A 29 -20.72 -8.28 -32.00
CA VAL A 29 -20.82 -9.45 -31.16
C VAL A 29 -22.31 -9.74 -31.12
N SER A 30 -22.73 -10.75 -31.88
CA SER A 30 -24.15 -11.08 -31.95
C SER A 30 -24.65 -11.21 -30.52
N ARG A 31 -25.91 -10.85 -30.24
CA ARG A 31 -26.49 -11.06 -28.89
C ARG A 31 -26.21 -12.46 -28.36
N ARG A 32 -26.00 -13.46 -29.24
CA ARG A 32 -25.57 -14.83 -28.95
C ARG A 32 -24.14 -14.98 -28.43
N SER A 33 -23.17 -14.20 -28.89
CA SER A 33 -21.77 -14.28 -28.45
C SER A 33 -21.55 -13.56 -27.11
N VAL A 34 -22.24 -12.42 -26.88
CA VAL A 34 -22.36 -11.80 -25.54
C VAL A 34 -23.13 -12.73 -24.60
N LEU A 35 -24.25 -13.33 -25.05
CA LEU A 35 -24.93 -14.36 -24.26
C LEU A 35 -24.01 -15.54 -23.96
N LYS A 36 -23.12 -15.96 -24.87
CA LYS A 36 -22.20 -17.07 -24.60
C LYS A 36 -21.17 -16.70 -23.54
N ALA A 37 -20.61 -15.48 -23.53
CA ALA A 37 -19.72 -15.03 -22.45
C ALA A 37 -20.46 -14.91 -21.10
N VAL A 38 -21.69 -14.39 -21.11
CA VAL A 38 -22.55 -14.27 -19.92
C VAL A 38 -23.06 -15.63 -19.41
N MET A 39 -23.43 -16.55 -20.31
CA MET A 39 -23.86 -17.92 -20.02
C MET A 39 -22.69 -18.86 -19.74
N ALA A 40 -21.47 -18.48 -20.14
CA ALA A 40 -20.26 -19.22 -19.78
C ALA A 40 -19.96 -19.08 -18.29
N GLY A 41 -20.45 -18.06 -17.58
CA GLY A 41 -20.35 -17.95 -16.11
C GLY A 41 -20.28 -16.51 -15.58
N ALA A 42 -20.01 -15.54 -16.47
CA ALA A 42 -19.86 -14.14 -16.11
C ALA A 42 -21.09 -13.49 -15.44
N GLY A 43 -22.30 -14.00 -15.72
CA GLY A 43 -23.53 -13.52 -15.06
C GLY A 43 -23.59 -13.79 -13.55
N GLY A 44 -22.90 -14.82 -13.06
CA GLY A 44 -22.78 -15.10 -11.62
C GLY A 44 -21.89 -14.09 -10.89
N TYR A 45 -20.72 -13.77 -11.47
CA TYR A 45 -19.78 -12.78 -10.90
C TYR A 45 -20.38 -11.40 -10.85
N ALA A 46 -20.93 -10.97 -11.98
CA ALA A 46 -21.59 -9.68 -12.07
C ALA A 46 -22.69 -9.54 -11.01
N ALA A 47 -23.46 -10.59 -10.74
CA ALA A 47 -24.49 -10.57 -9.72
C ALA A 47 -23.94 -10.52 -8.28
N ALA A 48 -22.87 -11.26 -7.97
CA ALA A 48 -22.26 -11.26 -6.64
C ALA A 48 -21.52 -9.96 -6.32
N GLN A 49 -20.70 -9.48 -7.26
CA GLN A 49 -20.03 -8.18 -7.15
C GLN A 49 -21.04 -7.05 -7.06
N PHE A 50 -22.12 -7.12 -7.85
CA PHE A 50 -23.23 -6.20 -7.70
C PHE A 50 -23.88 -6.28 -6.32
N GLY A 51 -24.03 -7.46 -5.72
CA GLY A 51 -24.57 -7.61 -4.38
C GLY A 51 -23.74 -6.87 -3.33
N LEU A 52 -22.43 -7.06 -3.34
CA LEU A 52 -21.49 -6.37 -2.44
C LEU A 52 -21.49 -4.86 -2.68
N ALA A 53 -21.31 -4.45 -3.94
CA ALA A 53 -21.31 -3.04 -4.34
C ALA A 53 -22.64 -2.35 -4.01
N ASN A 54 -23.78 -3.03 -4.19
CA ASN A 54 -25.09 -2.50 -3.85
C ASN A 54 -25.27 -2.34 -2.34
N ALA A 55 -24.72 -3.25 -1.53
CA ALA A 55 -24.74 -3.13 -0.07
C ALA A 55 -23.89 -1.93 0.38
N ALA A 56 -22.66 -1.79 -0.12
CA ALA A 56 -21.79 -0.66 0.16
C ALA A 56 -22.40 0.67 -0.31
N PHE A 57 -22.92 0.71 -1.53
CA PHE A 57 -23.62 1.85 -2.10
C PHE A 57 -24.83 2.27 -1.26
N ALA A 58 -25.68 1.32 -0.87
CA ALA A 58 -26.84 1.59 -0.03
C ALA A 58 -26.43 2.07 1.37
N ALA A 59 -25.43 1.43 1.99
CA ALA A 59 -24.88 1.84 3.29
C ALA A 59 -24.29 3.26 3.23
N GLY A 60 -23.67 3.62 2.11
CA GLY A 60 -23.19 4.96 1.81
C GLY A 60 -24.31 5.97 1.53
N GLY A 61 -25.58 5.58 1.46
CA GLY A 61 -26.71 6.46 1.17
C GLY A 61 -26.98 6.69 -0.32
N GLY A 62 -26.55 5.76 -1.17
CA GLY A 62 -26.75 5.80 -2.62
C GLY A 62 -28.19 5.52 -3.06
N THR A 63 -28.55 6.07 -4.21
CA THR A 63 -29.86 5.84 -4.86
C THR A 63 -29.66 5.26 -6.25
N ILE A 64 -30.27 4.12 -6.53
CA ILE A 64 -30.14 3.41 -7.81
C ILE A 64 -30.88 4.17 -8.93
N GLY A 65 -30.25 4.26 -10.10
CA GLY A 65 -30.82 4.85 -11.31
C GLY A 65 -31.57 3.85 -12.18
N THR A 66 -32.04 4.31 -13.34
CA THR A 66 -32.85 3.49 -14.25
C THR A 66 -32.08 2.35 -14.93
N SER A 67 -30.75 2.40 -15.02
CA SER A 67 -29.95 1.30 -15.58
C SER A 67 -29.66 0.19 -14.57
N GLY A 68 -29.95 0.40 -13.28
CA GLY A 68 -29.58 -0.55 -12.23
C GLY A 68 -28.07 -0.61 -11.96
N THR A 69 -27.31 0.41 -12.36
CA THR A 69 -25.88 0.56 -12.01
C THR A 69 -25.74 1.17 -10.62
N VAL A 70 -24.82 0.66 -9.82
CA VAL A 70 -24.45 1.18 -8.50
C VAL A 70 -23.05 1.80 -8.55
N ILE A 71 -22.81 2.79 -7.69
CA ILE A 71 -21.54 3.49 -7.55
C ILE A 71 -20.93 3.09 -6.21
N SER A 72 -19.82 2.37 -6.18
CA SER A 72 -19.20 1.93 -4.93
C SER A 72 -17.69 2.04 -5.01
N GLY A 73 -16.96 1.61 -3.98
CA GLY A 73 -15.50 1.64 -3.97
C GLY A 73 -14.93 3.04 -4.15
N ARG A 74 -15.65 4.06 -3.65
CA ARG A 74 -15.24 5.47 -3.77
C ARG A 74 -13.96 5.69 -3.00
N HIS A 75 -12.97 6.25 -3.67
CA HIS A 75 -11.70 6.61 -3.07
C HIS A 75 -11.19 7.93 -3.63
N LEU A 76 -10.43 8.62 -2.79
CA LEU A 76 -9.83 9.91 -3.07
C LEU A 76 -8.31 9.76 -3.11
N SER A 77 -7.67 10.57 -3.93
CA SER A 77 -6.21 10.69 -3.94
C SER A 77 -5.80 12.13 -4.15
N PHE A 78 -4.72 12.53 -3.50
CA PHE A 78 -4.03 13.73 -3.90
C PHE A 78 -3.45 13.55 -5.29
N VAL A 79 -3.71 14.51 -6.16
CA VAL A 79 -3.11 14.61 -7.49
C VAL A 79 -2.55 16.01 -7.67
N GLN A 80 -1.68 16.16 -8.65
CA GLN A 80 -1.12 17.48 -8.95
C GLN A 80 -2.22 18.41 -9.46
N GLY A 81 -2.33 19.56 -8.83
CA GLY A 81 -2.89 20.72 -9.50
C GLY A 81 -1.78 21.64 -10.01
N LYS A 82 -1.96 22.95 -9.86
CA LYS A 82 -1.01 23.93 -10.41
C LYS A 82 0.20 24.01 -9.46
N HIS A 83 1.41 23.73 -9.96
CA HIS A 83 2.69 23.74 -9.20
C HIS A 83 3.00 22.48 -8.37
N ASP A 84 2.59 21.29 -8.82
CA ASP A 84 2.96 20.00 -8.20
C ASP A 84 2.49 19.85 -6.74
N ARG A 85 1.33 20.42 -6.43
CA ARG A 85 0.75 20.45 -5.08
C ARG A 85 -0.69 19.96 -5.07
N PRO A 86 -1.13 19.34 -3.95
CA PRO A 86 -2.52 18.92 -3.76
C PRO A 86 -3.42 20.02 -3.16
N ASP A 87 -2.95 21.26 -3.13
CA ASP A 87 -3.68 22.38 -2.52
C ASP A 87 -4.81 22.90 -3.42
N ASN A 88 -4.86 22.51 -4.69
CA ASN A 88 -5.89 22.96 -5.63
C ASN A 88 -6.46 21.85 -6.54
N ALA A 89 -6.14 20.58 -6.27
CA ALA A 89 -6.71 19.46 -7.02
C ALA A 89 -6.95 18.23 -6.14
N MET A 90 -7.93 17.43 -6.54
CA MET A 90 -8.29 16.15 -5.91
C MET A 90 -8.78 15.18 -6.97
N ALA A 91 -8.30 13.93 -6.94
CA ALA A 91 -8.88 12.87 -7.74
C ALA A 91 -10.04 12.22 -6.99
N VAL A 92 -11.13 11.98 -7.71
CA VAL A 92 -12.30 11.25 -7.23
C VAL A 92 -12.51 10.06 -8.15
N THR A 93 -12.39 8.86 -7.58
CA THR A 93 -12.58 7.62 -8.33
C THR A 93 -13.59 6.72 -7.65
N ALA A 94 -14.38 6.01 -8.44
CA ALA A 94 -15.39 5.07 -7.97
C ALA A 94 -15.59 3.92 -8.95
N GLN A 95 -15.90 2.74 -8.42
CA GLN A 95 -16.36 1.61 -9.22
C GLN A 95 -17.80 1.82 -9.67
N LEU A 96 -18.08 1.45 -10.93
CA LEU A 96 -19.41 1.38 -11.50
C LEU A 96 -19.77 -0.08 -11.72
N VAL A 97 -20.67 -0.61 -10.89
CA VAL A 97 -21.01 -2.03 -10.89
C VAL A 97 -22.45 -2.21 -11.35
N SER A 98 -22.71 -3.19 -12.20
CA SER A 98 -24.07 -3.57 -12.61
C SER A 98 -24.27 -5.06 -12.45
N LYS A 99 -25.52 -5.48 -12.25
CA LYS A 99 -25.87 -6.90 -12.12
C LYS A 99 -25.48 -7.74 -13.33
N THR A 100 -25.29 -7.12 -14.50
CA THR A 100 -24.93 -7.78 -15.75
C THR A 100 -23.45 -7.69 -16.09
N GLY A 101 -22.66 -6.90 -15.33
CA GLY A 101 -21.25 -6.67 -15.61
C GLY A 101 -21.03 -5.80 -16.86
N MET A 102 -22.08 -5.13 -17.34
CA MET A 102 -22.04 -4.24 -18.49
C MET A 102 -22.67 -2.89 -18.12
N LEU A 103 -22.14 -1.81 -18.70
CA LEU A 103 -22.73 -0.47 -18.58
C LEU A 103 -23.47 -0.08 -19.88
N PRO A 104 -24.51 0.78 -19.81
CA PRO A 104 -25.10 1.39 -20.99
C PRO A 104 -24.05 2.19 -21.77
N SER A 105 -24.01 2.04 -23.10
CA SER A 105 -22.97 2.66 -23.95
C SER A 105 -22.96 4.20 -23.98
N LYS A 106 -24.03 4.85 -23.49
CA LYS A 106 -24.14 6.32 -23.37
C LYS A 106 -24.23 6.78 -21.92
N LEU A 107 -23.94 5.90 -20.97
CA LEU A 107 -23.89 6.28 -19.56
C LEU A 107 -22.79 7.33 -19.38
N ARG A 108 -23.11 8.41 -18.69
CA ARG A 108 -22.15 9.44 -18.29
C ARG A 108 -22.11 9.53 -16.79
N CYS A 109 -20.94 9.77 -16.23
CA CYS A 109 -20.76 9.98 -14.80
C CYS A 109 -20.32 11.42 -14.55
N PHE A 110 -20.80 12.01 -13.46
CA PHE A 110 -20.48 13.38 -13.08
C PHE A 110 -20.15 13.42 -11.59
N VAL A 111 -19.17 14.23 -11.21
CA VAL A 111 -18.92 14.60 -9.83
C VAL A 111 -19.56 15.97 -9.59
N ASP A 112 -20.61 16.00 -8.77
CA ASP A 112 -21.19 17.24 -8.26
C ASP A 112 -20.38 17.65 -7.01
N VAL A 113 -19.83 18.86 -6.95
CA VAL A 113 -18.98 19.34 -5.85
C VAL A 113 -19.37 20.75 -5.39
N GLY A 114 -19.23 21.04 -4.10
CA GLY A 114 -19.52 22.35 -3.51
C GLY A 114 -18.93 22.51 -2.11
N THR A 115 -19.03 23.69 -1.52
CA THR A 115 -18.47 23.98 -0.19
C THR A 115 -19.47 23.81 0.96
N GLU A 116 -20.69 23.36 0.66
CA GLU A 116 -21.76 23.16 1.64
C GLU A 116 -22.45 21.82 1.40
N PRO A 117 -22.82 21.06 2.45
CA PRO A 117 -23.52 19.80 2.30
C PRO A 117 -24.83 19.97 1.51
N GLY A 118 -25.03 19.14 0.48
CA GLY A 118 -26.24 19.17 -0.35
C GLY A 118 -26.32 20.32 -1.36
N HIS A 119 -25.40 21.29 -1.31
CA HIS A 119 -25.33 22.44 -2.21
C HIS A 119 -24.07 22.35 -3.08
N TYR A 120 -24.22 21.64 -4.20
CA TYR A 120 -23.16 21.44 -5.18
C TYR A 120 -23.19 22.57 -6.21
N GLY A 121 -22.12 23.37 -6.27
CA GLY A 121 -22.03 24.55 -7.13
C GLY A 121 -21.32 24.30 -8.45
N GLU A 122 -20.47 23.26 -8.51
CA GLU A 122 -19.69 22.89 -9.68
C GLU A 122 -19.93 21.43 -10.05
N ARG A 123 -19.67 21.11 -11.32
CA ARG A 123 -19.82 19.76 -11.85
C ARG A 123 -18.66 19.45 -12.78
N TYR A 124 -18.05 18.31 -12.53
CA TYR A 124 -17.01 17.73 -13.35
C TYR A 124 -17.57 16.49 -14.04
N GLU A 125 -17.28 16.32 -15.32
CA GLU A 125 -17.57 15.05 -15.99
C GLU A 125 -16.45 14.06 -15.65
N ALA A 126 -16.83 12.87 -15.21
CA ALA A 126 -15.90 11.79 -14.94
C ALA A 126 -15.77 10.92 -16.20
N GLU A 127 -14.54 10.57 -16.54
CA GLU A 127 -14.27 9.56 -17.54
C GLU A 127 -14.73 8.19 -17.01
N ILE A 128 -15.36 7.39 -17.86
CA ILE A 128 -15.66 5.99 -17.54
C ILE A 128 -14.61 5.13 -18.22
N VAL A 129 -13.69 4.60 -17.42
CA VAL A 129 -12.64 3.69 -17.83
C VAL A 129 -13.16 2.26 -17.72
N HIS A 130 -12.95 1.45 -18.76
CA HIS A 130 -13.28 0.03 -18.78
C HIS A 130 -11.99 -0.78 -18.66
N LEU A 131 -11.77 -1.36 -17.49
CA LEU A 131 -10.67 -2.28 -17.24
C LEU A 131 -11.13 -3.70 -17.57
N VAL A 132 -10.42 -4.32 -18.49
CA VAL A 132 -10.64 -5.70 -18.91
C VAL A 132 -9.45 -6.55 -18.48
N GLY A 133 -9.54 -7.19 -17.32
CA GLY A 133 -8.54 -8.14 -16.84
C GLY A 133 -8.92 -9.58 -17.21
N GLN A 134 -7.97 -10.50 -17.23
CA GLN A 134 -8.29 -11.94 -17.23
C GLN A 134 -7.97 -12.52 -15.86
N TYR A 135 -8.71 -13.54 -15.43
CA TYR A 135 -8.25 -14.37 -14.33
C TYR A 135 -7.02 -15.15 -14.78
N ALA A 136 -6.01 -15.29 -13.91
CA ALA A 136 -4.95 -16.28 -14.09
C ALA A 136 -5.49 -17.67 -13.70
N ILE A 137 -6.53 -18.11 -14.41
CA ILE A 137 -7.13 -19.43 -14.32
C ILE A 137 -7.34 -19.87 -15.77
N PRO A 138 -6.85 -21.03 -16.19
CA PRO A 138 -7.07 -21.50 -17.56
C PRO A 138 -8.56 -21.65 -17.87
N GLY A 139 -9.03 -20.95 -18.91
CA GLY A 139 -10.43 -20.91 -19.30
C GLY A 139 -11.34 -20.08 -18.37
N GLY A 140 -10.75 -19.36 -17.40
CA GLY A 140 -11.45 -18.43 -16.53
C GLY A 140 -12.10 -17.26 -17.29
N PRO A 141 -13.05 -16.55 -16.65
CA PRO A 141 -13.78 -15.48 -17.28
C PRO A 141 -12.85 -14.29 -17.50
N VAL A 142 -13.21 -13.44 -18.46
CA VAL A 142 -12.64 -12.10 -18.54
C VAL A 142 -13.28 -11.25 -17.45
N GLY A 143 -12.47 -10.71 -16.55
CA GLY A 143 -12.86 -9.69 -15.59
C GLY A 143 -13.20 -8.39 -16.32
N SER A 144 -14.32 -7.78 -15.96
CA SER A 144 -14.82 -6.56 -16.58
C SER A 144 -15.22 -5.59 -15.49
N GLN A 145 -14.34 -4.64 -15.20
CA GLN A 145 -14.52 -3.65 -14.14
C GLN A 145 -14.61 -2.26 -14.78
N PHE A 146 -15.47 -1.41 -14.27
CA PHE A 146 -15.63 -0.04 -14.77
C PHE A 146 -15.37 0.94 -13.65
N TYR A 147 -14.62 2.00 -13.97
CA TYR A 147 -14.24 3.04 -13.03
C TYR A 147 -14.67 4.39 -13.57
N ALA A 148 -15.35 5.18 -12.74
CA ALA A 148 -15.53 6.60 -12.99
C ALA A 148 -14.34 7.35 -12.37
N LYS A 149 -13.59 8.10 -13.18
CA LYS A 149 -12.39 8.85 -12.75
C LYS A 149 -12.55 10.33 -13.09
N ALA A 150 -12.35 11.20 -12.11
CA ALA A 150 -12.36 12.65 -12.33
C ALA A 150 -11.27 13.33 -11.50
N VAL A 151 -10.53 14.23 -12.13
CA VAL A 151 -9.68 15.20 -11.43
C VAL A 151 -10.46 16.49 -11.28
N LEU A 152 -10.74 16.86 -10.03
CA LEU A 152 -11.33 18.14 -9.68
C LEU A 152 -10.19 19.15 -9.55
N ASP A 153 -10.10 20.12 -10.46
CA ASP A 153 -9.09 21.16 -10.47
C ASP A 153 -9.65 22.54 -10.10
N GLY A 154 -8.78 23.53 -9.88
CA GLY A 154 -9.19 24.89 -9.55
C GLY A 154 -9.76 25.05 -8.13
N LEU A 155 -9.57 24.05 -7.27
CA LEU A 155 -10.03 24.08 -5.89
C LEU A 155 -9.27 25.12 -5.06
N ARG A 156 -9.90 25.63 -4.01
CA ARG A 156 -9.24 26.49 -3.03
C ARG A 156 -8.50 25.64 -2.02
N ALA A 157 -7.28 26.03 -1.69
CA ALA A 157 -6.48 25.44 -0.63
C ALA A 157 -7.15 25.57 0.74
N ASP A 158 -6.82 24.64 1.63
CA ASP A 158 -7.32 24.59 3.01
C ASP A 158 -8.84 24.70 3.12
N LYS A 159 -9.55 23.95 2.28
CA LYS A 159 -11.00 24.03 2.19
C LYS A 159 -11.65 22.66 2.15
N VAL A 160 -12.71 22.52 2.94
CA VAL A 160 -13.61 21.37 2.89
C VAL A 160 -14.56 21.52 1.69
N TYR A 161 -14.60 20.47 0.88
CA TYR A 161 -15.52 20.32 -0.24
C TYR A 161 -16.40 19.10 0.00
N HIS A 162 -17.71 19.25 -0.22
CA HIS A 162 -18.68 18.18 -0.25
C HIS A 162 -18.89 17.73 -1.68
N TYR A 163 -18.95 16.42 -1.91
CA TYR A 163 -19.13 15.88 -3.25
C TYR A 163 -20.05 14.66 -3.27
N ARG A 164 -20.54 14.35 -4.46
CA ARG A 164 -21.17 13.06 -4.80
C ARG A 164 -20.97 12.75 -6.27
N LEU A 165 -21.03 11.47 -6.62
CA LEU A 165 -21.12 11.04 -8.00
C LEU A 165 -22.58 10.89 -8.43
N ARG A 166 -22.85 11.20 -9.70
CA ARG A 166 -24.17 11.06 -10.32
C ARG A 166 -24.03 10.51 -11.73
N LEU A 167 -24.79 9.47 -12.03
CA LEU A 167 -24.92 8.93 -13.37
C LEU A 167 -26.04 9.62 -14.15
N SER A 168 -25.92 9.63 -15.48
CA SER A 168 -26.92 10.22 -16.39
C SER A 168 -28.28 9.51 -16.36
N ASP A 169 -28.34 8.29 -15.82
CA ASP A 169 -29.54 7.47 -15.69
C ASP A 169 -30.35 7.75 -14.40
N GLY A 170 -29.84 8.66 -13.57
CA GLY A 170 -30.43 9.07 -12.29
C GLY A 170 -29.74 8.52 -11.04
N ALA A 171 -28.82 7.56 -11.16
CA ALA A 171 -28.12 7.01 -9.99
C ALA A 171 -27.26 8.07 -9.30
N LYS A 172 -27.15 8.00 -7.96
CA LYS A 172 -26.34 8.93 -7.15
C LYS A 172 -25.65 8.18 -6.03
N SER A 173 -24.37 8.47 -5.78
CA SER A 173 -23.73 8.08 -4.53
C SER A 173 -24.32 8.87 -3.37
N GLY A 174 -24.04 8.41 -2.14
CA GLY A 174 -24.18 9.27 -0.98
C GLY A 174 -23.28 10.49 -1.05
N THR A 175 -23.52 11.41 -0.11
CA THR A 175 -22.68 12.60 0.06
C THR A 175 -21.42 12.22 0.83
N ALA A 176 -20.27 12.65 0.35
CA ALA A 176 -19.01 12.60 1.07
C ALA A 176 -18.32 13.96 1.06
N TYR A 177 -17.13 14.07 1.66
CA TYR A 177 -16.37 15.33 1.69
C TYR A 177 -14.88 15.06 1.69
N PHE A 178 -14.08 16.06 1.37
CA PHE A 178 -12.63 16.01 1.50
C PHE A 178 -12.08 17.40 1.82
N THR A 179 -10.83 17.46 2.28
CA THR A 179 -10.12 18.72 2.54
C THR A 179 -8.92 18.83 1.60
N THR A 180 -8.80 19.94 0.89
CA THR A 180 -7.61 20.26 0.09
C THR A 180 -6.43 20.62 0.99
N ALA A 181 -5.20 20.38 0.53
CA ALA A 181 -4.02 20.74 1.31
C ALA A 181 -3.90 22.26 1.54
N PRO A 182 -3.29 22.70 2.65
CA PRO A 182 -3.03 24.11 2.88
C PRO A 182 -1.91 24.63 1.98
N LYS A 183 -1.88 25.96 1.75
CA LYS A 183 -0.80 26.59 0.99
C LYS A 183 0.51 26.53 1.76
N PRO A 184 1.64 26.17 1.11
CA PRO A 184 2.95 26.25 1.75
C PRO A 184 3.33 27.68 2.11
N ALA A 185 4.02 27.84 3.25
CA ALA A 185 4.62 29.10 3.63
C ALA A 185 5.65 29.55 2.58
N LYS A 186 5.49 30.74 1.98
CA LYS A 186 6.42 31.29 0.98
C LYS A 186 7.43 32.25 1.60
N GLY A 187 8.71 31.84 1.64
CA GLY A 187 9.91 32.68 1.60
C GLY A 187 10.15 33.67 2.77
N ARG A 188 11.42 34.04 2.97
CA ARG A 188 11.92 34.93 4.05
C ARG A 188 11.26 36.31 4.16
N ARG A 189 10.54 36.80 3.14
CA ARG A 189 10.03 38.19 3.09
C ARG A 189 8.62 38.36 3.64
N ASN A 190 7.85 37.28 3.80
CA ASN A 190 6.52 37.33 4.38
C ASN A 190 6.53 36.68 5.77
N HIS A 191 7.13 37.37 6.75
CA HIS A 191 7.12 36.99 8.18
C HIS A 191 5.72 36.94 8.84
N ARG A 192 4.64 36.98 8.05
CA ARG A 192 3.25 36.78 8.49
C ARG A 192 2.62 35.53 7.84
N SER A 193 3.40 34.57 7.32
CA SER A 193 2.83 33.34 6.74
C SER A 193 1.97 32.63 7.79
N GLU A 194 0.70 32.38 7.45
CA GLU A 194 -0.20 31.54 8.23
C GLU A 194 0.50 30.21 8.49
N VAL A 195 0.64 29.86 9.78
CA VAL A 195 1.10 28.53 10.19
C VAL A 195 -0.06 27.60 9.88
N PRO A 196 0.14 26.49 9.14
CA PRO A 196 -0.94 25.53 8.93
C PRO A 196 -1.50 25.05 10.27
N GLU A 197 -2.80 24.79 10.33
CA GLU A 197 -3.44 24.20 11.50
C GLU A 197 -2.78 22.86 11.87
N GLU A 198 -2.95 22.43 13.11
CA GLU A 198 -2.54 21.09 13.52
C GLU A 198 -3.33 20.04 12.73
N PHE A 199 -2.66 18.97 12.29
CA PHE A 199 -3.31 17.90 11.52
C PHE A 199 -2.73 16.54 11.86
N THR A 200 -3.52 15.50 11.62
CA THR A 200 -3.12 14.10 11.78
C THR A 200 -3.19 13.39 10.43
N PHE A 201 -2.24 12.53 10.11
CA PHE A 201 -2.36 11.58 9.00
C PHE A 201 -2.06 10.16 9.49
N THR A 202 -2.50 9.15 8.76
CA THR A 202 -2.33 7.73 9.16
C THR A 202 -1.47 6.96 8.18
N ALA A 203 -0.85 5.88 8.65
CA ALA A 203 0.02 5.03 7.83
C ALA A 203 0.01 3.57 8.28
N PHE A 204 0.02 2.64 7.33
CA PHE A 204 0.05 1.19 7.51
C PHE A 204 0.36 0.48 6.18
N ALA A 205 0.42 -0.85 6.16
CA ALA A 205 0.61 -1.65 4.95
C ALA A 205 0.00 -3.06 5.11
N ASP A 206 0.03 -3.86 4.03
CA ASP A 206 -0.28 -5.30 4.06
C ASP A 206 -1.71 -5.60 4.56
N VAL A 207 -2.66 -4.92 3.94
CA VAL A 207 -4.05 -4.86 4.41
C VAL A 207 -4.82 -6.10 3.98
N GLY A 208 -4.91 -6.32 2.67
CA GLY A 208 -5.75 -7.37 2.09
C GLY A 208 -7.23 -7.22 2.46
N THR A 209 -7.92 -8.35 2.46
CA THR A 209 -9.37 -8.42 2.72
C THR A 209 -9.71 -9.69 3.45
N ASN A 210 -10.63 -9.62 4.42
CA ASN A 210 -11.19 -10.81 5.07
C ASN A 210 -12.32 -11.47 4.26
N ASN A 211 -12.69 -10.89 3.12
CA ASN A 211 -13.71 -11.40 2.23
C ASN A 211 -13.09 -11.76 0.89
N ALA A 212 -13.27 -13.00 0.45
CA ALA A 212 -12.94 -13.39 -0.91
C ALA A 212 -14.05 -12.94 -1.88
N PRO A 213 -13.71 -12.65 -3.14
CA PRO A 213 -14.73 -12.50 -4.18
C PRO A 213 -15.53 -13.80 -4.34
N THR A 214 -16.77 -13.72 -4.83
CA THR A 214 -17.58 -14.90 -5.15
C THR A 214 -17.50 -15.21 -6.64
N ASP A 215 -17.12 -16.45 -6.97
CA ASP A 215 -17.14 -16.99 -8.31
C ASP A 215 -17.83 -18.39 -8.41
N PRO A 216 -19.11 -18.48 -8.87
CA PRO A 216 -19.85 -19.74 -8.88
C PRO A 216 -19.59 -20.72 -10.05
N LYS A 217 -18.77 -20.43 -11.07
CA LYS A 217 -18.60 -21.34 -12.24
C LYS A 217 -17.17 -21.57 -12.72
N PHE A 218 -16.25 -20.68 -12.40
CA PHE A 218 -14.86 -20.69 -12.87
C PHE A 218 -13.85 -20.61 -11.72
N ALA A 219 -14.30 -20.41 -10.48
CA ALA A 219 -13.41 -20.33 -9.33
C ALA A 219 -12.58 -21.60 -9.19
N TRP A 220 -13.13 -22.77 -9.51
CA TRP A 220 -12.58 -24.02 -8.97
C TRP A 220 -12.11 -25.04 -10.00
N ASN A 221 -12.36 -24.87 -11.31
CA ASN A 221 -12.18 -25.96 -12.29
C ASN A 221 -12.88 -27.29 -11.88
N GLN A 222 -13.83 -27.25 -10.95
CA GLN A 222 -14.53 -28.39 -10.34
C GLN A 222 -15.99 -28.51 -10.84
N ASP A 223 -16.65 -29.60 -10.44
CA ASP A 223 -18.10 -29.80 -10.61
C ASP A 223 -18.90 -28.57 -10.11
N PRO A 224 -19.76 -27.96 -10.96
CA PRO A 224 -20.61 -26.83 -10.59
C PRO A 224 -21.45 -27.04 -9.33
N ASP A 225 -21.87 -28.27 -9.02
CA ASP A 225 -22.65 -28.54 -7.81
C ASP A 225 -21.79 -28.42 -6.55
N VAL A 226 -20.50 -28.75 -6.62
CA VAL A 226 -19.54 -28.54 -5.52
C VAL A 226 -19.32 -27.05 -5.28
N VAL A 227 -19.13 -26.27 -6.35
CA VAL A 227 -19.00 -24.80 -6.29
C VAL A 227 -20.24 -24.16 -5.69
N LYS A 228 -21.41 -24.60 -6.14
CA LYS A 228 -22.70 -24.12 -5.65
C LYS A 228 -22.94 -24.49 -4.18
N ASN A 229 -22.57 -25.70 -3.75
CA ASN A 229 -22.71 -26.13 -2.36
C ASN A 229 -21.84 -25.30 -1.40
N ALA A 230 -20.75 -24.72 -1.89
CA ALA A 230 -19.92 -23.78 -1.15
C ALA A 230 -20.31 -22.31 -1.35
N GLY A 231 -21.48 -22.03 -1.92
CA GLY A 231 -21.95 -20.66 -2.16
C GLY A 231 -21.18 -19.90 -3.24
N GLY A 232 -20.33 -20.58 -4.01
CA GLY A 232 -19.48 -19.97 -5.04
C GLY A 232 -18.32 -19.14 -4.50
N THR A 233 -17.96 -19.22 -3.23
CA THR A 233 -16.81 -18.48 -2.69
C THR A 233 -15.50 -19.21 -2.96
N TRP A 234 -14.39 -18.50 -3.11
CA TRP A 234 -13.06 -19.14 -3.10
C TRP A 234 -12.79 -19.85 -1.77
N PRO A 235 -11.91 -20.87 -1.72
CA PRO A 235 -11.48 -21.43 -0.45
C PRO A 235 -10.92 -20.33 0.44
N GLY A 236 -11.29 -20.38 1.72
CA GLY A 236 -10.77 -19.46 2.71
C GLY A 236 -9.25 -19.47 2.69
N GLY A 237 -8.69 -18.26 2.65
CA GLY A 237 -7.28 -17.97 2.67
C GLY A 237 -6.54 -17.98 1.33
N LEU A 238 -7.24 -18.22 0.22
CA LEU A 238 -6.61 -18.15 -1.10
C LEU A 238 -6.54 -16.71 -1.63
N PHE A 239 -7.67 -16.00 -1.61
CA PHE A 239 -7.81 -14.60 -2.07
C PHE A 239 -8.41 -13.71 -0.98
N ASP A 240 -8.29 -14.14 0.27
CA ASP A 240 -8.66 -13.40 1.46
C ASP A 240 -7.65 -13.70 2.58
N ASN A 241 -7.83 -13.08 3.74
CA ASN A 241 -6.93 -13.20 4.88
C ASN A 241 -7.29 -14.37 5.81
N ASN A 242 -8.30 -15.20 5.50
CA ASN A 242 -8.87 -16.19 6.41
C ASN A 242 -8.01 -17.45 6.63
N TYR A 243 -6.70 -17.36 6.36
CA TYR A 243 -5.69 -18.37 6.71
C TYR A 243 -4.95 -18.04 8.01
N TYR A 244 -5.61 -17.34 8.94
CA TYR A 244 -5.08 -17.12 10.29
C TYR A 244 -4.80 -18.46 10.98
N ASN A 245 -3.75 -18.48 11.80
CA ASN A 245 -3.51 -19.61 12.68
C ASN A 245 -4.76 -19.81 13.57
N PRO A 246 -5.30 -21.03 13.71
CA PRO A 246 -6.48 -21.28 14.56
C PRO A 246 -6.31 -20.79 15.99
N ALA A 247 -5.07 -20.80 16.51
CA ALA A 247 -4.72 -20.34 17.85
C ALA A 247 -4.31 -18.85 17.91
N ASP A 248 -4.44 -18.10 16.81
CA ASP A 248 -4.15 -16.67 16.81
C ASP A 248 -5.08 -15.94 17.81
N PRO A 249 -4.53 -15.19 18.78
CA PRO A 249 -5.30 -14.57 19.86
C PRO A 249 -6.18 -13.39 19.39
N VAL A 250 -5.94 -12.86 18.19
CA VAL A 250 -6.69 -11.75 17.61
C VAL A 250 -7.62 -12.25 16.51
N ALA A 251 -7.10 -12.90 15.48
CA ALA A 251 -7.86 -13.26 14.29
C ALA A 251 -8.08 -14.77 14.10
N GLY A 252 -7.66 -15.58 15.06
CA GLY A 252 -7.87 -17.03 15.04
C GLY A 252 -9.34 -17.40 15.23
N THR A 253 -9.64 -18.70 15.26
CA THR A 253 -11.04 -19.20 15.33
C THR A 253 -11.77 -18.77 16.61
N SER A 254 -11.03 -18.48 17.67
CA SER A 254 -11.53 -17.92 18.94
C SER A 254 -10.98 -16.53 19.24
N GLY A 255 -10.39 -15.90 18.22
CA GLY A 255 -9.81 -14.56 18.31
C GLY A 255 -10.86 -13.50 18.59
N ARG A 256 -10.40 -12.34 19.06
CA ARG A 256 -11.26 -11.20 19.42
C ARG A 256 -11.72 -10.36 18.23
N ASP A 257 -11.02 -10.42 17.10
CA ASP A 257 -11.33 -9.70 15.87
C ASP A 257 -11.20 -10.61 14.64
N PRO A 258 -12.33 -11.12 14.09
CA PRO A 258 -12.30 -11.95 12.90
C PRO A 258 -12.07 -11.17 11.59
N HIS A 259 -12.07 -9.82 11.63
CA HIS A 259 -11.99 -8.96 10.45
C HIS A 259 -10.99 -7.80 10.62
N PRO A 260 -9.71 -8.08 10.96
CA PRO A 260 -8.73 -7.06 11.30
C PRO A 260 -8.51 -6.02 10.19
N ALA A 261 -8.59 -6.39 8.90
CA ALA A 261 -8.40 -5.44 7.80
C ALA A 261 -9.45 -4.30 7.81
N ALA A 262 -10.71 -4.65 8.07
CA ALA A 262 -11.79 -3.67 8.20
C ALA A 262 -11.71 -2.92 9.53
N THR A 263 -11.35 -3.59 10.62
CA THR A 263 -11.16 -2.96 11.93
C THR A 263 -10.06 -1.90 11.89
N GLN A 264 -8.88 -2.22 11.37
CA GLN A 264 -7.77 -1.28 11.21
C GLN A 264 -8.20 -0.04 10.40
N THR A 265 -8.88 -0.24 9.27
CA THR A 265 -9.44 0.84 8.45
C THR A 265 -10.38 1.75 9.25
N ASN A 266 -11.32 1.16 10.01
CA ASN A 266 -12.28 1.93 10.81
C ASN A 266 -11.62 2.63 12.01
N LEU A 267 -10.61 2.02 12.63
CA LEU A 267 -9.83 2.61 13.70
C LEU A 267 -9.00 3.80 13.20
N MET A 268 -8.38 3.71 12.03
CA MET A 268 -7.72 4.86 11.40
C MET A 268 -8.72 6.01 11.17
N ALA A 269 -9.93 5.72 10.70
CA ALA A 269 -10.96 6.74 10.48
C ALA A 269 -11.33 7.49 11.78
N SER A 270 -11.27 6.82 12.94
CA SER A 270 -11.51 7.45 14.25
C SER A 270 -10.47 8.52 14.62
N GLN A 271 -9.26 8.46 14.01
CA GLN A 271 -8.20 9.44 14.20
C GLN A 271 -8.38 10.70 13.35
N ARG A 272 -9.42 10.75 12.50
CA ARG A 272 -9.74 11.87 11.60
C ARG A 272 -8.56 12.34 10.73
N PRO A 273 -7.90 11.43 10.01
CA PRO A 273 -6.73 11.77 9.22
C PRO A 273 -7.07 12.70 8.05
N VAL A 274 -6.14 13.60 7.72
CA VAL A 274 -6.18 14.42 6.50
C VAL A 274 -5.76 13.65 5.25
N PHE A 275 -5.01 12.56 5.41
CA PHE A 275 -4.70 11.55 4.39
C PHE A 275 -4.20 10.25 5.05
N THR A 276 -4.21 9.14 4.28
CA THR A 276 -3.66 7.84 4.69
C THR A 276 -2.55 7.42 3.72
N LEU A 277 -1.43 6.89 4.24
CA LEU A 277 -0.38 6.25 3.46
C LEU A 277 -0.53 4.72 3.55
N LEU A 278 -0.54 4.02 2.42
CA LEU A 278 -0.50 2.55 2.37
C LEU A 278 0.83 2.13 1.73
N ALA A 279 1.73 1.55 2.53
CA ALA A 279 3.08 1.20 2.10
C ALA A 279 3.17 -0.19 1.42
N GLY A 280 2.41 -0.35 0.32
CA GLY A 280 2.40 -1.56 -0.51
C GLY A 280 1.57 -2.73 0.03
N ASP A 281 1.41 -3.72 -0.84
CA ASP A 281 0.60 -4.93 -0.61
C ASP A 281 -0.85 -4.60 -0.28
N ILE A 282 -1.54 -4.14 -1.32
CA ILE A 282 -2.79 -3.41 -1.15
C ILE A 282 -3.94 -4.37 -0.84
N CYS A 283 -4.30 -5.19 -1.83
CA CYS A 283 -5.49 -6.06 -1.74
C CYS A 283 -5.16 -7.55 -1.82
N TYR A 284 -3.95 -7.91 -2.26
CA TYR A 284 -3.52 -9.29 -2.53
C TYR A 284 -4.36 -10.02 -3.57
N ALA A 285 -4.67 -9.31 -4.67
CA ALA A 285 -5.23 -9.94 -5.87
C ALA A 285 -4.29 -11.00 -6.45
N ASP A 286 -2.97 -10.84 -6.30
CA ASP A 286 -1.96 -11.90 -6.39
C ASP A 286 -1.57 -12.36 -4.97
N PRO A 287 -1.99 -13.54 -4.50
CA PRO A 287 -1.64 -14.04 -3.17
C PRO A 287 -0.22 -14.61 -3.09
N GLY A 288 0.47 -14.80 -4.22
CA GLY A 288 1.84 -15.32 -4.26
C GLY A 288 2.91 -14.23 -4.18
N GLY A 289 2.64 -13.07 -4.79
CA GLY A 289 3.49 -11.87 -4.69
C GLY A 289 4.93 -12.07 -5.17
N SER A 290 5.18 -13.09 -5.98
CA SER A 290 6.50 -13.40 -6.51
C SER A 290 6.83 -12.62 -7.79
N GLY A 291 5.80 -12.01 -8.40
CA GLY A 291 5.88 -11.49 -9.77
C GLY A 291 6.26 -12.58 -10.78
N LEU A 292 5.76 -13.80 -10.66
CA LEU A 292 5.91 -14.82 -11.71
C LEU A 292 4.70 -14.79 -12.63
N PRO A 293 4.76 -15.38 -13.84
CA PRO A 293 3.65 -15.35 -14.77
C PRO A 293 2.38 -15.97 -14.18
N ALA A 294 1.23 -15.56 -14.71
CA ALA A 294 -0.06 -16.16 -14.39
C ALA A 294 -0.05 -17.68 -14.59
N ASP A 295 -0.62 -18.44 -13.66
CA ASP A 295 -0.82 -19.87 -13.84
C ASP A 295 -1.89 -20.12 -14.92
N ASP A 296 -1.46 -20.71 -16.04
CA ASP A 296 -2.30 -21.14 -17.14
C ASP A 296 -2.45 -22.66 -17.21
N SER A 297 -1.93 -23.38 -16.20
CA SER A 297 -2.05 -24.82 -16.10
C SER A 297 -3.37 -25.21 -15.43
N HIS A 298 -4.02 -26.27 -15.91
CA HIS A 298 -5.27 -26.79 -15.32
C HIS A 298 -5.04 -27.49 -13.96
N THR A 299 -4.13 -26.94 -13.15
CA THR A 299 -3.80 -27.40 -11.80
C THR A 299 -5.03 -27.37 -10.90
N PRO A 300 -5.16 -28.33 -9.97
CA PRO A 300 -6.17 -28.29 -8.93
C PRO A 300 -6.05 -27.03 -8.05
N LEU A 301 -7.19 -26.55 -7.59
CA LEU A 301 -7.37 -25.37 -6.77
C LEU A 301 -6.46 -25.32 -5.52
N GLY A 302 -5.94 -24.13 -5.22
CA GLY A 302 -5.26 -23.82 -3.95
C GLY A 302 -3.73 -23.74 -4.04
N THR A 303 -3.15 -24.10 -5.18
CA THR A 303 -1.71 -23.96 -5.45
C THR A 303 -1.51 -23.51 -6.89
N SER A 304 -0.57 -22.59 -7.15
CA SER A 304 -0.08 -22.37 -8.50
C SER A 304 0.92 -23.46 -8.89
N ALA A 305 1.04 -23.74 -10.19
CA ALA A 305 2.15 -24.53 -10.70
C ALA A 305 3.50 -23.91 -10.30
N PRO A 306 4.56 -24.73 -10.12
CA PRO A 306 5.89 -24.20 -9.89
C PRO A 306 6.29 -23.21 -11.00
N GLY A 307 6.74 -22.03 -10.60
CA GLY A 307 7.10 -20.98 -11.55
C GLY A 307 5.95 -20.06 -11.99
N THR A 308 4.75 -20.16 -11.40
CA THR A 308 3.59 -19.31 -11.74
C THR A 308 2.88 -18.76 -10.50
N ASN A 309 2.01 -17.76 -10.70
CA ASN A 309 1.19 -17.11 -9.67
C ASN A 309 -0.31 -17.22 -9.98
N LEU A 310 -1.12 -17.20 -8.91
CA LEU A 310 -2.56 -17.00 -9.03
C LEU A 310 -2.86 -15.50 -9.09
N TYR A 311 -3.95 -15.13 -9.76
CA TYR A 311 -4.43 -13.75 -9.81
C TYR A 311 -5.94 -13.68 -10.00
N ASN A 312 -6.60 -12.88 -9.16
CA ASN A 312 -8.02 -12.59 -9.27
C ASN A 312 -8.29 -11.07 -9.16
N PRO A 313 -8.64 -10.40 -10.27
CA PRO A 313 -8.83 -8.95 -10.28
C PRO A 313 -10.02 -8.45 -9.46
N TYR A 314 -10.97 -9.33 -9.09
CA TYR A 314 -12.15 -8.95 -8.29
C TYR A 314 -11.87 -8.84 -6.79
N VAL A 315 -10.68 -9.25 -6.34
CA VAL A 315 -10.23 -8.95 -4.96
C VAL A 315 -10.17 -7.43 -4.74
N TRP A 316 -9.85 -6.66 -5.79
CA TRP A 316 -9.92 -5.21 -5.78
C TRP A 316 -11.32 -4.66 -5.50
N ASP A 317 -12.38 -5.27 -6.05
CA ASP A 317 -13.75 -4.82 -5.80
C ASP A 317 -14.10 -4.98 -4.33
N VAL A 318 -13.69 -6.09 -3.74
CA VAL A 318 -13.91 -6.34 -2.32
C VAL A 318 -13.12 -5.35 -1.47
N PHE A 319 -11.84 -5.16 -1.78
CA PHE A 319 -10.97 -4.23 -1.06
C PHE A 319 -11.46 -2.77 -1.15
N LEU A 320 -11.81 -2.28 -2.34
CA LEU A 320 -12.26 -0.90 -2.53
C LEU A 320 -13.59 -0.64 -1.80
N ASN A 321 -14.50 -1.61 -1.79
CA ASN A 321 -15.72 -1.53 -0.98
C ASN A 321 -15.42 -1.58 0.53
N GLN A 322 -14.41 -2.34 0.96
CA GLN A 322 -13.98 -2.41 2.36
C GLN A 322 -13.44 -1.06 2.84
N ILE A 323 -12.63 -0.36 2.04
CA ILE A 323 -12.02 0.90 2.45
C ILE A 323 -12.89 2.13 2.21
N GLU A 324 -14.00 2.02 1.45
CA GLU A 324 -14.85 3.15 1.07
C GLU A 324 -15.33 3.98 2.29
N SER A 325 -15.54 3.34 3.44
CA SER A 325 -15.96 4.03 4.69
C SER A 325 -14.98 5.13 5.13
N GLN A 326 -13.71 5.02 4.75
CA GLN A 326 -12.68 6.02 4.99
C GLN A 326 -12.24 6.70 3.69
N ALA A 327 -11.98 5.93 2.62
CA ALA A 327 -11.39 6.42 1.38
C ALA A 327 -12.31 7.39 0.61
N ALA A 328 -13.63 7.35 0.84
CA ALA A 328 -14.55 8.37 0.30
C ALA A 328 -14.41 9.73 1.01
N PHE A 329 -13.75 9.80 2.16
CA PHE A 329 -13.63 11.00 2.99
C PHE A 329 -12.20 11.51 3.17
N THR A 330 -11.23 10.62 3.02
CA THR A 330 -9.82 10.85 3.25
C THR A 330 -9.05 10.37 2.03
N PRO A 331 -8.10 11.15 1.48
CA PRO A 331 -7.20 10.71 0.42
C PRO A 331 -6.33 9.53 0.86
N TRP A 332 -6.24 8.49 0.03
CA TRP A 332 -5.34 7.34 0.23
C TRP A 332 -4.21 7.40 -0.78
N MET A 333 -2.98 7.39 -0.29
CA MET A 333 -1.77 7.44 -1.09
C MET A 333 -1.09 6.07 -1.03
N PHE A 334 -0.97 5.41 -2.17
CA PHE A 334 -0.50 4.04 -2.27
C PHE A 334 0.96 3.98 -2.77
N ALA A 335 1.78 3.15 -2.14
CA ALA A 335 2.99 2.58 -2.73
C ALA A 335 2.67 1.17 -3.25
N THR A 336 3.55 0.61 -4.08
CA THR A 336 3.44 -0.79 -4.54
C THR A 336 4.35 -1.72 -3.73
N GLY A 337 3.82 -2.87 -3.37
CA GLY A 337 4.50 -4.02 -2.78
C GLY A 337 4.65 -5.16 -3.76
N ASN A 338 5.10 -6.32 -3.28
CA ASN A 338 5.38 -7.45 -4.16
C ASN A 338 4.10 -8.18 -4.59
N HIS A 339 3.03 -8.13 -3.79
CA HIS A 339 1.70 -8.65 -4.17
C HIS A 339 0.91 -7.75 -5.14
N ASP A 340 1.48 -6.58 -5.44
CA ASP A 340 0.97 -5.64 -6.44
C ASP A 340 1.60 -5.88 -7.83
N MET A 341 2.56 -6.80 -7.95
CA MET A 341 3.11 -7.21 -9.26
C MET A 341 2.12 -8.14 -9.98
N GLU A 342 1.01 -7.59 -10.49
CA GLU A 342 -0.10 -8.36 -11.06
C GLU A 342 0.34 -9.19 -12.28
N PRO A 343 0.21 -10.52 -12.23
CA PRO A 343 0.67 -11.39 -13.30
C PRO A 343 -0.44 -11.57 -14.36
N LEU A 344 -0.21 -11.15 -15.61
CA LEU A 344 -1.03 -11.57 -16.76
C LEU A 344 -0.17 -12.01 -17.93
N TYR A 345 -0.65 -13.06 -18.62
CA TYR A 345 -0.04 -13.85 -19.70
C TYR A 345 1.07 -13.16 -20.49
N GLY A 346 2.26 -13.77 -20.54
CA GLY A 346 3.36 -13.42 -21.46
C GLY A 346 4.73 -13.42 -20.77
N ASN A 347 5.83 -13.57 -21.53
CA ASN A 347 7.20 -13.61 -21.02
C ASN A 347 7.89 -12.21 -21.07
N THR A 348 8.19 -11.60 -19.91
CA THR A 348 9.50 -10.99 -19.66
C THR A 348 10.35 -12.24 -19.41
N VAL A 349 11.61 -12.14 -19.00
CA VAL A 349 12.23 -13.37 -18.49
C VAL A 349 11.41 -13.99 -17.30
N GLN A 350 10.52 -13.21 -16.63
CA GLN A 350 9.51 -13.63 -15.64
C GLN A 350 8.06 -12.98 -15.67
N LEU A 351 7.69 -11.94 -16.46
CA LEU A 351 6.50 -11.03 -16.28
C LEU A 351 5.90 -10.33 -17.56
N GLY A 352 5.95 -10.89 -18.75
CA GLY A 352 5.47 -10.28 -20.03
C GLY A 352 6.26 -9.30 -20.92
N ASP A 353 7.47 -8.80 -20.61
CA ASP A 353 7.98 -7.49 -21.07
C ASP A 353 6.94 -6.37 -20.86
N SER A 354 6.13 -6.53 -19.80
CA SER A 354 5.08 -5.58 -19.45
C SER A 354 5.68 -4.18 -19.30
N PRO A 355 5.22 -3.18 -20.09
CA PRO A 355 5.76 -1.82 -20.03
C PRO A 355 5.46 -1.13 -18.70
N THR A 356 4.56 -1.71 -17.90
CA THR A 356 4.14 -1.25 -16.58
C THR A 356 4.61 -2.18 -15.45
N HIS A 357 5.41 -3.21 -15.76
CA HIS A 357 6.07 -4.07 -14.76
C HIS A 357 5.10 -4.80 -13.80
N GLY A 358 3.91 -5.16 -14.30
CA GLY A 358 2.86 -5.79 -13.49
C GLY A 358 1.88 -4.80 -12.84
N TYR A 359 2.04 -3.49 -13.07
CA TYR A 359 1.22 -2.44 -12.43
C TYR A 359 0.10 -1.87 -13.33
N GLY A 360 -0.19 -2.48 -14.48
CA GLY A 360 -1.20 -1.97 -15.42
C GLY A 360 -2.58 -1.82 -14.79
N GLY A 361 -3.07 -2.85 -14.09
CA GLY A 361 -4.35 -2.77 -13.39
C GLY A 361 -4.33 -1.80 -12.20
N HIS A 362 -3.17 -1.49 -11.62
CA HIS A 362 -3.06 -0.47 -10.58
C HIS A 362 -3.32 0.93 -11.15
N LEU A 363 -2.72 1.24 -12.29
CA LEU A 363 -2.88 2.54 -12.98
C LEU A 363 -4.33 2.82 -13.38
N ASP A 364 -5.08 1.78 -13.75
CA ASP A 364 -6.49 1.94 -14.11
C ASP A 364 -7.38 2.12 -12.89
N ARG A 365 -7.08 1.43 -11.78
CA ARG A 365 -7.89 1.46 -10.54
C ARG A 365 -7.63 2.68 -9.66
N LEU A 366 -6.41 3.20 -9.66
CA LEU A 366 -5.96 4.26 -8.77
C LEU A 366 -5.62 5.53 -9.56
N ASP A 367 -5.70 6.69 -8.90
CA ASP A 367 -5.17 7.96 -9.41
C ASP A 367 -4.07 8.43 -8.47
N LEU A 368 -2.81 8.31 -8.89
CA LEU A 368 -1.66 8.76 -8.10
C LEU A 368 -1.00 9.96 -8.79
N PRO A 369 -0.23 10.80 -8.09
CA PRO A 369 0.47 11.91 -8.73
C PRO A 369 1.44 11.43 -9.81
N GLY A 370 1.45 12.10 -10.97
CA GLY A 370 2.30 11.78 -12.12
C GLY A 370 3.64 12.52 -12.18
N ASN A 371 4.17 12.98 -11.04
CA ASN A 371 5.44 13.73 -10.94
C ASN A 371 6.69 12.86 -10.74
N GLY A 372 6.51 11.54 -10.70
CA GLY A 372 7.58 10.58 -10.64
C GLY A 372 8.46 10.51 -11.88
N PRO A 373 9.51 9.68 -11.84
CA PRO A 373 10.23 9.28 -13.03
C PRO A 373 9.31 8.52 -13.98
N LYS A 374 9.47 8.77 -15.28
CA LYS A 374 8.68 8.10 -16.32
C LYS A 374 8.85 6.57 -16.21
N GLY A 375 7.73 5.84 -16.24
CA GLY A 375 7.71 4.38 -16.17
C GLY A 375 7.67 3.81 -14.75
N CYS A 376 7.65 4.66 -13.72
CA CYS A 376 7.53 4.24 -12.32
C CYS A 376 6.16 4.70 -11.76
N PRO A 377 5.10 3.89 -11.90
CA PRO A 377 3.72 4.33 -11.70
C PRO A 377 3.34 4.63 -10.24
N SER A 378 4.08 4.09 -9.27
CA SER A 378 3.85 4.26 -7.83
C SER A 378 4.88 5.18 -7.16
N VAL A 379 5.71 5.86 -7.94
CA VAL A 379 6.78 6.73 -7.46
C VAL A 379 6.36 8.17 -7.67
N TYR A 380 6.24 8.93 -6.58
CA TYR A 380 5.72 10.29 -6.64
C TYR A 380 6.03 11.06 -5.37
N GLU A 381 5.79 12.37 -5.42
CA GLU A 381 5.91 13.26 -4.28
C GLU A 381 4.67 14.13 -4.09
N PHE A 382 4.43 14.61 -2.87
CA PHE A 382 3.52 15.71 -2.60
C PHE A 382 3.91 16.43 -1.30
N VAL A 383 3.36 17.62 -1.07
CA VAL A 383 3.55 18.39 0.16
C VAL A 383 2.19 18.72 0.77
N TYR A 384 2.01 18.39 2.05
CA TYR A 384 0.84 18.76 2.85
C TYR A 384 1.29 19.62 4.04
N GLY A 385 0.90 20.89 4.07
CA GLY A 385 1.36 21.81 5.10
C GLY A 385 2.89 21.99 5.07
N ASN A 386 3.55 21.60 6.16
CA ASN A 386 5.01 21.63 6.33
C ASN A 386 5.66 20.23 6.21
N VAL A 387 4.92 19.23 5.71
CA VAL A 387 5.38 17.85 5.54
C VAL A 387 5.47 17.52 4.05
N ALA A 388 6.66 17.15 3.60
CA ALA A 388 6.89 16.59 2.28
C ALA A 388 6.84 15.06 2.35
N VAL A 389 6.15 14.42 1.42
CA VAL A 389 5.95 12.96 1.38
C VAL A 389 6.42 12.43 0.04
N ILE A 390 7.15 11.31 0.06
CA ILE A 390 7.67 10.64 -1.14
C ILE A 390 7.37 9.14 -1.12
N SER A 391 6.77 8.64 -2.19
CA SER A 391 6.58 7.22 -2.45
C SER A 391 7.75 6.69 -3.27
N VAL A 392 8.27 5.51 -2.90
CA VAL A 392 9.34 4.81 -3.63
C VAL A 392 8.87 3.38 -3.93
N ASP A 393 9.14 2.89 -5.13
CA ASP A 393 8.86 1.50 -5.49
C ASP A 393 10.01 0.61 -5.00
N ALA A 394 9.75 -0.07 -3.88
CA ALA A 394 10.71 -0.95 -3.24
C ALA A 394 11.07 -2.17 -4.08
N ASN A 395 10.17 -2.64 -4.96
CA ASN A 395 10.44 -3.81 -5.80
C ASN A 395 11.58 -3.56 -6.80
N GLU A 396 11.84 -2.29 -7.14
CA GLU A 396 12.95 -1.90 -8.02
C GLU A 396 14.33 -2.09 -7.36
N LEU A 397 14.38 -2.13 -6.03
CA LEU A 397 15.61 -2.11 -5.24
C LEU A 397 15.88 -3.42 -4.47
N SER A 398 14.84 -4.26 -4.33
CA SER A 398 14.84 -5.46 -3.49
C SER A 398 15.90 -6.49 -3.91
N ASN A 399 16.64 -6.99 -2.92
CA ASN A 399 17.50 -8.16 -3.03
C ASN A 399 16.76 -9.46 -2.70
N GLU A 400 15.65 -9.41 -1.97
CA GLU A 400 14.84 -10.58 -1.61
C GLU A 400 14.04 -11.11 -2.80
N ILE A 401 13.12 -10.29 -3.32
CA ILE A 401 12.27 -10.59 -4.47
C ILE A 401 12.74 -9.70 -5.62
N GLN A 402 13.51 -10.26 -6.55
CA GLN A 402 14.24 -9.47 -7.54
C GLN A 402 13.54 -9.35 -8.89
N THR A 403 12.27 -9.77 -8.99
CA THR A 403 11.53 -9.81 -10.26
C THR A 403 11.46 -8.44 -10.96
N ASN A 404 11.20 -7.38 -10.20
CA ASN A 404 11.17 -6.00 -10.72
C ASN A 404 12.49 -5.25 -10.46
N LYS A 405 13.54 -5.90 -9.96
CA LYS A 405 14.78 -5.22 -9.60
C LYS A 405 15.41 -4.53 -10.81
N GLY A 406 15.65 -3.23 -10.69
CA GLY A 406 16.33 -2.43 -11.70
C GLY A 406 15.50 -2.03 -12.93
N TYR A 407 14.17 -2.21 -12.93
CA TYR A 407 13.35 -1.89 -14.12
C TYR A 407 13.49 -0.44 -14.59
N SER A 408 13.75 0.50 -13.68
CA SER A 408 13.87 1.93 -14.02
C SER A 408 15.25 2.32 -14.55
N ASN A 409 16.22 1.40 -14.58
CA ASN A 409 17.62 1.67 -14.92
C ASN A 409 18.23 2.84 -14.12
N GLY A 410 17.89 2.93 -12.83
CA GLY A 410 18.36 3.97 -11.91
C GLY A 410 17.64 5.31 -12.02
N ALA A 411 16.61 5.43 -12.87
CA ALA A 411 15.81 6.65 -13.01
C ALA A 411 15.10 7.02 -11.69
N GLN A 412 14.61 6.02 -10.95
CA GLN A 412 14.01 6.19 -9.63
C GLN A 412 14.99 6.84 -8.64
N LEU A 413 16.16 6.23 -8.40
CA LEU A 413 17.14 6.75 -7.45
C LEU A 413 17.66 8.14 -7.85
N ALA A 414 17.88 8.37 -9.15
CA ALA A 414 18.31 9.68 -9.64
C ALA A 414 17.24 10.75 -9.43
N TRP A 415 15.95 10.42 -9.62
CA TRP A 415 14.84 11.31 -9.32
C TRP A 415 14.72 11.57 -7.82
N LEU A 416 14.77 10.53 -7.00
CA LEU A 416 14.73 10.61 -5.53
C LEU A 416 15.81 11.54 -4.99
N GLU A 417 17.07 11.36 -5.41
CA GLU A 417 18.17 12.23 -4.98
C GLU A 417 17.91 13.70 -5.35
N ARG A 418 17.44 13.97 -6.58
CA ARG A 418 17.13 15.35 -7.01
C ARG A 418 16.03 15.97 -6.16
N THR A 419 14.97 15.21 -5.88
CA THR A 419 13.83 15.65 -5.07
C THR A 419 14.25 15.96 -3.64
N LEU A 420 14.93 15.03 -2.96
CA LEU A 420 15.41 15.23 -1.58
C LEU A 420 16.40 16.40 -1.50
N LYS A 421 17.31 16.51 -2.47
CA LYS A 421 18.23 17.64 -2.57
C LYS A 421 17.50 18.96 -2.74
N ARG A 422 16.47 19.02 -3.59
CA ARG A 422 15.66 20.23 -3.80
C ARG A 422 15.01 20.66 -2.48
N TRP A 423 14.30 19.76 -1.80
CA TRP A 423 13.63 20.03 -0.52
C TRP A 423 14.56 20.48 0.60
N ARG A 424 15.84 20.06 0.59
CA ARG A 424 16.80 20.47 1.62
C ARG A 424 17.73 21.60 1.24
N THR A 425 17.89 21.95 -0.04
CA THR A 425 18.92 22.94 -0.45
C THR A 425 18.36 24.17 -1.16
N ASP A 426 17.20 24.05 -1.80
CA ASP A 426 16.54 25.16 -2.48
C ASP A 426 16.14 26.25 -1.47
N ALA A 427 16.37 27.52 -1.84
CA ALA A 427 16.16 28.64 -0.93
C ALA A 427 14.68 28.99 -0.70
N ASP A 428 13.83 28.60 -1.64
CA ASP A 428 12.41 28.94 -1.69
C ASP A 428 11.53 27.77 -1.21
N GLU A 429 11.93 26.52 -1.42
CA GLU A 429 11.20 25.33 -0.94
C GLU A 429 11.59 24.92 0.48
N ALA A 430 12.88 24.83 0.79
CA ALA A 430 13.35 24.26 2.06
C ALA A 430 12.80 24.95 3.33
N PRO A 431 12.59 26.28 3.36
CA PRO A 431 11.97 26.93 4.52
C PRO A 431 10.49 26.60 4.73
N GLY A 432 9.81 26.00 3.75
CA GLY A 432 8.42 25.56 3.86
C GLY A 432 8.26 24.09 4.24
N ILE A 433 9.35 23.32 4.26
CA ILE A 433 9.36 21.88 4.54
C ILE A 433 10.14 21.65 5.83
N ASP A 434 9.41 21.38 6.90
CA ASP A 434 10.01 21.01 8.18
C ASP A 434 10.35 19.53 8.17
N PHE A 435 9.37 18.68 7.83
CA PHE A 435 9.50 17.23 7.87
C PHE A 435 9.45 16.59 6.48
N VAL A 436 10.22 15.53 6.29
CA VAL A 436 10.22 14.69 5.10
C VAL A 436 9.91 13.25 5.50
N VAL A 437 8.88 12.67 4.87
CA VAL A 437 8.43 11.30 5.09
C VAL A 437 8.63 10.51 3.80
N ALA A 438 9.29 9.37 3.87
CA ALA A 438 9.31 8.41 2.78
C ALA A 438 8.44 7.20 3.15
N PHE A 439 7.78 6.59 2.17
CA PHE A 439 7.09 5.33 2.37
C PHE A 439 7.25 4.41 1.16
N PHE A 440 7.42 3.12 1.43
CA PHE A 440 7.69 2.08 0.44
C PHE A 440 7.52 0.70 1.07
N HIS A 441 7.45 -0.36 0.28
CA HIS A 441 7.01 -1.65 0.80
C HIS A 441 8.07 -2.48 1.56
N HIS A 442 9.07 -3.00 0.86
CA HIS A 442 10.12 -3.86 1.46
C HIS A 442 10.86 -3.12 2.60
N CYS A 443 11.25 -3.83 3.65
CA CYS A 443 11.91 -3.22 4.80
C CYS A 443 13.43 -3.09 4.60
N ALA A 444 13.98 -1.89 4.54
CA ALA A 444 15.44 -1.65 4.66
C ALA A 444 16.00 -2.07 6.04
N TYR A 445 15.16 -1.97 7.07
CA TYR A 445 15.45 -2.39 8.44
C TYR A 445 14.25 -3.16 9.01
N SER A 446 14.41 -4.46 9.23
CA SER A 446 13.54 -5.30 10.05
C SER A 446 14.30 -6.51 10.61
N THR A 447 13.86 -7.00 11.78
CA THR A 447 14.34 -8.22 12.44
C THR A 447 13.37 -9.40 12.34
N THR A 448 12.29 -9.25 11.57
CA THR A 448 11.27 -10.30 11.37
C THR A 448 11.89 -11.60 10.86
N ASN A 449 11.37 -12.75 11.28
CA ASN A 449 11.92 -14.05 10.89
C ASN A 449 11.79 -14.36 9.38
N ASN A 450 10.70 -13.91 8.76
CA ASN A 450 10.29 -14.28 7.41
C ASN A 450 11.14 -13.58 6.34
N HIS A 451 11.15 -12.25 6.37
CA HIS A 451 11.77 -11.42 5.35
C HIS A 451 12.94 -10.58 5.89
N ALA A 452 12.95 -10.22 7.17
CA ALA A 452 13.98 -9.40 7.80
C ALA A 452 14.30 -8.13 6.97
N SER A 453 15.57 -7.71 6.97
CA SER A 453 16.01 -6.53 6.22
C SER A 453 16.37 -6.85 4.76
N ASP A 454 16.01 -5.96 3.84
CA ASP A 454 16.48 -5.98 2.47
C ASP A 454 17.73 -5.09 2.32
N GLY A 455 18.87 -5.73 2.03
CA GLY A 455 20.14 -5.02 1.88
C GLY A 455 20.18 -4.10 0.65
N GLY A 456 19.41 -4.40 -0.40
CA GLY A 456 19.38 -3.59 -1.63
C GLY A 456 18.70 -2.25 -1.38
N LEU A 457 17.60 -2.26 -0.63
CA LEU A 457 16.97 -1.04 -0.15
C LEU A 457 17.86 -0.29 0.84
N ARG A 458 18.46 -0.99 1.81
CA ARG A 458 19.34 -0.38 2.80
C ARG A 458 20.48 0.37 2.13
N ASP A 459 21.18 -0.26 1.20
CA ASP A 459 22.34 0.31 0.50
C ASP A 459 21.96 1.49 -0.41
N ALA A 460 20.80 1.42 -1.05
CA ALA A 460 20.35 2.46 -1.98
C ALA A 460 19.73 3.68 -1.28
N LEU A 461 18.93 3.46 -0.24
CA LEU A 461 18.07 4.48 0.35
C LEU A 461 18.68 5.13 1.59
N ASP A 462 19.29 4.36 2.50
CA ASP A 462 19.84 4.91 3.75
C ASP A 462 20.86 6.04 3.51
N PRO A 463 21.81 5.94 2.56
CA PRO A 463 22.76 7.03 2.32
C PRO A 463 22.07 8.32 1.85
N LEU A 464 21.04 8.21 1.02
CA LEU A 464 20.26 9.36 0.55
C LEU A 464 19.45 9.97 1.69
N PHE A 465 18.74 9.13 2.44
CA PHE A 465 17.88 9.56 3.55
C PHE A 465 18.69 10.20 4.68
N SER A 466 19.84 9.62 5.02
CA SER A 466 20.78 10.18 5.99
C SER A 466 21.39 11.51 5.53
N ARG A 467 21.75 11.62 4.25
CA ARG A 467 22.36 12.83 3.68
C ARG A 467 21.40 14.01 3.58
N TYR A 468 20.14 13.73 3.25
CA TYR A 468 19.09 14.73 3.09
C TYR A 468 18.12 14.77 4.29
N GLU A 469 18.56 14.23 5.43
CA GLU A 469 17.87 14.30 6.72
C GLU A 469 16.38 13.94 6.65
N VAL A 470 16.03 12.83 6.00
CA VAL A 470 14.65 12.29 6.03
C VAL A 470 14.27 12.02 7.49
N ASP A 471 13.05 12.37 7.87
CA ASP A 471 12.64 12.35 9.28
C ASP A 471 12.02 11.01 9.66
N LEU A 472 11.10 10.50 8.83
CA LEU A 472 10.41 9.22 9.04
C LEU A 472 10.40 8.40 7.76
N VAL A 473 10.60 7.09 7.90
CA VAL A 473 10.41 6.10 6.85
C VAL A 473 9.34 5.10 7.30
N VAL A 474 8.27 4.94 6.50
CA VAL A 474 7.18 3.98 6.72
C VAL A 474 7.33 2.80 5.76
N GLN A 475 7.34 1.58 6.28
CA GLN A 475 7.56 0.36 5.52
C GLN A 475 6.49 -0.70 5.82
N GLY A 476 6.28 -1.64 4.90
CA GLY A 476 5.35 -2.77 5.05
C GLY A 476 6.08 -4.11 5.03
N HIS A 477 5.54 -5.06 4.25
CA HIS A 477 6.10 -6.37 3.87
C HIS A 477 6.19 -7.38 5.02
N ASN A 478 6.74 -6.96 6.16
CA ASN A 478 6.76 -7.78 7.34
C ASN A 478 5.47 -7.57 8.14
N HIS A 479 4.70 -8.64 8.33
CA HIS A 479 3.38 -8.60 8.96
C HIS A 479 3.40 -8.45 10.50
N LEU A 480 4.06 -7.39 10.96
CA LEU A 480 4.22 -6.98 12.35
C LEU A 480 4.53 -5.48 12.40
N LEU A 481 4.71 -4.96 13.60
CA LEU A 481 5.23 -3.61 13.82
C LEU A 481 6.63 -3.66 14.43
N GLU A 482 7.55 -2.92 13.80
CA GLU A 482 8.90 -2.71 14.32
C GLU A 482 9.35 -1.28 14.08
N ARG A 483 9.90 -0.62 15.11
CA ARG A 483 10.51 0.71 15.00
C ARG A 483 11.97 0.67 15.40
N THR A 484 12.78 1.36 14.61
CA THR A 484 14.21 1.52 14.86
C THR A 484 14.49 2.66 15.84
N ASP A 485 15.66 2.60 16.46
CA ASP A 485 16.39 3.79 16.86
C ASP A 485 16.68 4.70 15.66
N PRO A 486 16.98 6.00 15.85
CA PRO A 486 17.37 6.87 14.75
C PRO A 486 18.70 6.43 14.14
N ILE A 487 18.70 6.24 12.82
CA ILE A 487 19.82 5.68 12.04
C ILE A 487 20.43 6.75 11.15
N LYS A 488 21.76 6.73 11.03
CA LYS A 488 22.51 7.56 10.10
C LYS A 488 23.63 6.77 9.45
N TYR A 489 23.61 6.67 8.13
CA TYR A 489 24.60 5.92 7.33
C TYR A 489 24.77 4.48 7.83
N GLY A 490 23.66 3.75 7.98
CA GLY A 490 23.66 2.34 8.38
C GLY A 490 23.77 2.08 9.89
N LYS A 491 23.95 3.12 10.72
CA LYS A 491 24.26 2.95 12.15
C LYS A 491 23.28 3.70 13.04
N PRO A 492 22.78 3.09 14.15
CA PRO A 492 22.02 3.82 15.14
C PRO A 492 22.92 4.87 15.80
N THR A 493 22.40 6.07 16.05
CA THR A 493 23.17 7.16 16.67
C THR A 493 22.93 7.28 18.17
N ARG A 494 21.75 6.86 18.64
CA ARG A 494 21.34 6.82 20.05
C ARG A 494 20.10 5.93 20.22
N THR A 495 19.86 5.47 21.43
CA THR A 495 18.61 4.76 21.78
C THR A 495 17.42 5.71 21.89
N ALA A 496 16.25 5.32 21.39
CA ALA A 496 15.03 6.12 21.38
C ALA A 496 13.81 5.30 21.88
N PRO A 497 13.76 4.99 23.19
CA PRO A 497 12.62 4.29 23.79
C PRO A 497 11.31 5.06 23.64
N ASP A 498 10.19 4.37 23.90
CA ASP A 498 8.86 4.97 23.95
C ASP A 498 8.85 6.28 24.78
N GLY A 499 8.20 7.31 24.25
CA GLY A 499 8.16 8.67 24.78
C GLY A 499 9.35 9.57 24.39
N SER A 500 10.31 9.07 23.61
CA SER A 500 11.49 9.84 23.21
C SER A 500 11.18 11.03 22.29
N VAL A 501 11.95 12.09 22.46
CA VAL A 501 12.04 13.18 21.47
C VAL A 501 13.30 12.97 20.62
N VAL A 502 13.14 12.89 19.30
CA VAL A 502 14.23 12.69 18.32
C VAL A 502 14.37 13.97 17.49
N GLN A 503 15.60 14.37 17.22
CA GLN A 503 15.91 15.49 16.32
C GLN A 503 16.53 14.93 15.03
N PRO A 504 15.77 14.64 13.96
CA PRO A 504 16.28 13.83 12.85
C PRO A 504 17.51 14.42 12.14
N GLN A 505 17.65 15.75 12.12
CA GLN A 505 18.85 16.40 11.58
C GLN A 505 20.15 16.06 12.35
N VAL A 506 20.03 15.75 13.64
CA VAL A 506 21.15 15.36 14.51
C VAL A 506 21.22 13.85 14.66
N ASP A 507 20.11 13.25 15.06
CA ASP A 507 20.00 11.86 15.48
C ASP A 507 19.87 10.92 14.27
N GLY A 508 19.29 11.34 13.15
CA GLY A 508 19.07 10.50 11.97
C GLY A 508 17.63 10.06 11.79
N VAL A 509 17.45 9.18 10.80
CA VAL A 509 16.17 8.76 10.25
C VAL A 509 15.54 7.69 11.16
N THR A 510 14.26 7.82 11.48
CA THR A 510 13.52 6.73 12.14
C THR A 510 12.81 5.89 11.08
N TYR A 511 13.02 4.58 11.11
CA TYR A 511 12.33 3.62 10.25
C TYR A 511 11.27 2.88 11.06
N ILE A 512 10.08 2.70 10.48
CA ILE A 512 9.00 1.94 11.08
C ILE A 512 8.44 0.97 10.03
N CYS A 513 8.56 -0.32 10.30
CA CYS A 513 7.74 -1.34 9.66
C CYS A 513 6.37 -1.38 10.34
N VAL A 514 5.30 -1.27 9.56
CA VAL A 514 3.90 -1.32 10.00
C VAL A 514 3.09 -2.15 9.01
N GLY A 515 3.61 -3.34 8.67
CA GLY A 515 2.96 -4.28 7.74
C GLY A 515 1.87 -5.13 8.38
N SER A 516 1.33 -4.71 9.52
CA SER A 516 0.29 -5.43 10.25
C SER A 516 -1.08 -4.81 10.02
N GLY A 517 -1.45 -4.52 8.77
CA GLY A 517 -2.71 -3.86 8.43
C GLY A 517 -3.93 -4.78 8.36
N GLY A 518 -3.73 -6.10 8.24
CA GLY A 518 -4.82 -7.08 8.27
C GLY A 518 -4.44 -8.51 7.88
N ARG A 519 -3.35 -8.70 7.14
CA ARG A 519 -2.85 -10.05 6.79
C ARG A 519 -2.43 -10.89 8.00
N PRO A 520 -2.42 -12.23 7.90
CA PRO A 520 -1.89 -13.09 8.97
C PRO A 520 -0.45 -12.74 9.34
N ARG A 521 -0.19 -12.66 10.64
CA ARG A 521 0.99 -12.01 11.23
C ARG A 521 2.25 -12.86 11.13
N TYR A 522 3.41 -12.22 11.12
CA TYR A 522 4.70 -12.89 11.20
C TYR A 522 5.27 -12.86 12.62
N PRO A 523 6.00 -13.93 13.02
CA PRO A 523 6.71 -13.91 14.29
C PRO A 523 8.04 -13.17 14.18
N PHE A 524 8.46 -12.54 15.28
CA PHE A 524 9.88 -12.27 15.50
C PHE A 524 10.64 -13.58 15.67
N ARG A 525 11.95 -13.57 15.44
CA ARG A 525 12.72 -14.81 15.42
C ARG A 525 13.11 -15.23 16.84
N PRO A 526 12.86 -16.46 17.31
CA PRO A 526 13.39 -16.89 18.59
C PRO A 526 14.94 -17.00 18.59
N ALA A 527 15.54 -17.08 19.79
CA ALA A 527 16.96 -17.40 19.90
C ALA A 527 17.28 -18.72 19.17
N PRO A 528 18.42 -18.80 18.46
CA PRO A 528 18.79 -20.02 17.78
C PRO A 528 18.95 -21.15 18.79
N SER A 529 18.16 -22.21 18.62
CA SER A 529 18.15 -23.40 19.47
C SER A 529 17.94 -24.64 18.62
N ALA A 530 17.99 -25.83 19.23
CA ALA A 530 17.63 -27.06 18.53
C ALA A 530 16.18 -27.02 18.00
N ASP A 531 15.28 -26.37 18.73
CA ASP A 531 13.85 -26.23 18.39
C ASP A 531 13.56 -25.04 17.47
N ALA A 532 14.55 -24.15 17.29
CA ALA A 532 14.48 -23.01 16.37
C ALA A 532 15.84 -22.76 15.71
N PRO A 533 16.22 -23.55 14.70
CA PRO A 533 17.52 -23.41 14.06
C PRO A 533 17.68 -22.05 13.35
N ALA A 534 18.92 -21.60 13.21
CA ALA A 534 19.25 -20.47 12.35
C ALA A 534 18.83 -20.75 10.89
N PRO A 535 18.61 -19.73 10.05
CA PRO A 535 18.31 -19.94 8.64
C PRO A 535 19.38 -20.79 7.97
N ALA A 536 18.97 -21.51 6.93
CA ALA A 536 19.93 -22.12 6.03
C ALA A 536 20.94 -21.06 5.55
N GLY A 537 22.23 -21.32 5.74
CA GLY A 537 23.32 -20.40 5.37
C GLY A 537 23.73 -19.39 6.45
N VAL A 538 23.02 -19.30 7.56
CA VAL A 538 23.33 -18.36 8.65
C VAL A 538 23.95 -19.12 9.82
N THR A 539 25.18 -18.72 10.22
CA THR A 539 25.84 -19.24 11.43
C THR A 539 25.93 -18.12 12.46
N PRO A 540 25.12 -18.14 13.54
CA PRO A 540 25.20 -17.14 14.59
C PRO A 540 26.58 -17.14 15.26
N THR A 541 27.14 -15.95 15.53
CA THR A 541 28.41 -15.80 16.26
C THR A 541 28.21 -14.88 17.46
N GLY A 542 28.90 -15.16 18.58
CA GLY A 542 28.79 -14.39 19.84
C GLY A 542 27.97 -15.08 20.95
N PRO A 543 28.04 -14.58 22.20
CA PRO A 543 27.29 -15.13 23.33
C PRO A 543 25.78 -14.95 23.11
N GLN A 544 25.05 -16.06 22.99
CA GLN A 544 23.59 -16.07 22.87
C GLN A 544 22.95 -15.62 24.18
N ALA A 545 22.65 -14.34 24.29
CA ALA A 545 21.97 -13.76 25.43
C ALA A 545 20.57 -13.33 25.01
N LEU A 546 19.59 -14.19 25.33
CA LEU A 546 18.12 -14.00 25.27
C LEU A 546 17.41 -14.30 23.93
N PRO A 547 16.24 -14.99 23.95
CA PRO A 547 15.36 -15.15 22.79
C PRO A 547 14.86 -13.80 22.30
N GLU A 548 14.60 -13.57 21.00
CA GLU A 548 13.91 -12.35 20.52
C GLU A 548 12.41 -12.38 20.86
N GLY A 549 11.80 -11.20 20.95
CA GLY A 549 10.45 -11.06 21.48
C GLY A 549 9.94 -9.63 21.44
N GLN A 550 8.69 -9.44 21.84
CA GLN A 550 8.04 -8.14 21.79
C GLN A 550 8.65 -7.15 22.81
N ARG A 551 8.65 -5.87 22.46
CA ARG A 551 9.15 -4.75 23.28
C ARG A 551 8.30 -3.52 22.95
N TYR A 552 7.31 -3.21 23.78
CA TYR A 552 6.39 -2.09 23.56
C TYR A 552 5.81 -1.56 24.88
N ARG A 553 5.13 -0.41 24.82
CA ARG A 553 4.48 0.23 25.98
C ARG A 553 3.43 -0.69 26.58
N GLY A 554 3.55 -0.96 27.88
CA GLY A 554 2.59 -1.80 28.60
C GLY A 554 2.79 -3.30 28.39
N TYR A 555 3.83 -3.71 27.66
CA TYR A 555 4.21 -5.12 27.56
C TYR A 555 4.61 -5.67 28.93
N ALA A 556 3.97 -6.78 29.32
CA ALA A 556 4.32 -7.58 30.49
C ALA A 556 4.59 -9.02 30.02
N PRO A 557 5.84 -9.51 30.09
CA PRO A 557 6.15 -10.86 29.65
C PRO A 557 5.37 -11.90 30.47
N PRO A 558 4.92 -13.02 29.86
CA PRO A 558 4.28 -14.11 30.60
C PRO A 558 5.21 -14.66 31.70
N GLY A 559 4.76 -14.63 32.96
CA GLY A 559 5.45 -15.28 34.09
C GLY A 559 6.25 -14.40 35.05
N GLY A 560 6.26 -13.07 34.90
CA GLY A 560 6.97 -12.15 35.81
C GLY A 560 8.34 -11.71 35.27
N GLU A 561 9.21 -11.16 36.13
CA GLU A 561 10.44 -10.43 35.74
C GLU A 561 11.46 -11.32 35.00
N ASN A 562 11.23 -11.47 33.69
CA ASN A 562 12.04 -12.12 32.66
C ASN A 562 12.45 -13.59 32.89
N SER A 563 11.85 -14.53 32.16
CA SER A 563 12.52 -15.83 31.95
C SER A 563 12.70 -16.29 30.51
N ALA A 564 12.02 -15.71 29.51
CA ALA A 564 12.22 -16.14 28.11
C ALA A 564 11.92 -15.12 26.99
N GLU A 565 11.17 -14.03 27.19
CA GLU A 565 10.88 -13.06 26.12
C GLU A 565 11.74 -11.79 26.23
N ASN A 566 12.13 -11.22 25.09
CA ASN A 566 13.28 -10.32 24.99
C ASN A 566 13.05 -8.85 25.39
N ASN A 567 13.83 -8.36 26.35
CA ASN A 567 14.03 -6.93 26.61
C ASN A 567 15.42 -6.41 26.20
N THR A 568 16.24 -7.20 25.48
CA THR A 568 17.57 -6.80 25.01
C THR A 568 17.48 -5.75 23.91
N GLU A 569 18.48 -4.88 23.92
CA GLU A 569 18.75 -3.90 22.88
C GLU A 569 19.40 -4.54 21.64
N ASN A 570 19.99 -5.73 21.78
CA ASN A 570 20.66 -6.45 20.68
C ASN A 570 19.89 -7.71 20.26
N VAL A 571 19.70 -7.84 18.94
CA VAL A 571 19.09 -8.96 18.25
C VAL A 571 20.20 -9.72 17.52
N LEU A 572 20.58 -10.88 18.05
CA LEU A 572 21.81 -11.58 17.65
C LEU A 572 21.63 -12.55 16.47
N ASN A 573 20.39 -12.85 16.07
CA ASN A 573 20.06 -13.87 15.07
C ASN A 573 19.27 -13.29 13.89
N SER A 574 19.45 -12.00 13.64
CA SER A 574 18.89 -11.35 12.47
C SER A 574 19.72 -11.66 11.22
N TYR A 575 19.21 -11.26 10.06
CA TYR A 575 19.89 -11.36 8.78
C TYR A 575 19.37 -10.28 7.84
N TYR A 576 20.13 -10.01 6.78
CA TYR A 576 19.66 -9.21 5.65
C TYR A 576 19.83 -9.96 4.33
N TRP A 577 19.07 -9.56 3.31
CA TRP A 577 19.21 -10.10 1.95
C TRP A 577 20.31 -9.36 1.16
N SER A 578 21.35 -10.10 0.77
CA SER A 578 22.43 -9.63 -0.10
C SER A 578 22.18 -10.01 -1.56
N ALA A 579 22.67 -9.18 -2.49
CA ALA A 579 22.71 -9.51 -3.91
C ALA A 579 23.71 -10.64 -4.22
N ASP A 580 24.67 -10.91 -3.33
CA ASP A 580 25.66 -11.95 -3.50
C ASP A 580 25.01 -13.34 -3.59
N GLY A 581 25.50 -14.18 -4.50
CA GLY A 581 24.99 -15.53 -4.67
C GLY A 581 23.53 -15.60 -5.13
N THR A 582 23.00 -14.53 -5.73
CA THR A 582 21.64 -14.51 -6.30
C THR A 582 21.37 -15.74 -7.17
N ALA A 583 20.28 -16.44 -6.88
CA ALA A 583 19.86 -17.63 -7.59
C ALA A 583 18.33 -17.71 -7.69
N LYS A 584 17.81 -18.57 -8.59
CA LYS A 584 16.39 -18.88 -8.61
C LYS A 584 16.04 -19.72 -7.37
N ASN A 585 15.05 -19.28 -6.60
CA ASN A 585 14.55 -20.05 -5.46
C ASN A 585 13.57 -21.15 -5.89
N ALA A 586 12.98 -21.84 -4.91
CA ALA A 586 12.04 -22.94 -5.16
C ALA A 586 10.76 -22.51 -5.90
N SER A 587 10.33 -21.26 -5.72
CA SER A 587 9.17 -20.69 -6.43
C SER A 587 9.50 -20.30 -7.87
N GLY A 588 10.77 -20.02 -8.19
CA GLY A 588 11.26 -19.81 -9.56
C GLY A 588 11.76 -18.39 -9.86
N TYR A 589 11.60 -17.44 -8.94
CA TYR A 589 12.10 -16.06 -9.08
C TYR A 589 13.52 -15.92 -8.52
N LEU A 590 14.24 -14.89 -8.97
CA LEU A 590 15.59 -14.57 -8.48
C LEU A 590 15.52 -13.99 -7.07
N GLN A 591 16.34 -14.55 -6.18
CA GLN A 591 16.42 -14.18 -4.78
C GLN A 591 17.88 -14.15 -4.33
N GLY A 592 18.20 -13.16 -3.48
CA GLY A 592 19.50 -12.99 -2.86
C GLY A 592 19.81 -14.04 -1.80
N THR A 593 20.97 -13.92 -1.17
CA THR A 593 21.35 -14.80 -0.04
C THR A 593 21.13 -14.10 1.29
N LYS A 594 20.80 -14.88 2.33
CA LYS A 594 20.69 -14.38 3.71
C LYS A 594 22.08 -14.25 4.31
N VAL A 595 22.44 -13.04 4.74
CA VAL A 595 23.69 -12.75 5.45
C VAL A 595 23.37 -12.48 6.92
N PRO A 596 23.96 -13.24 7.88
CA PRO A 596 23.76 -13.00 9.30
C PRO A 596 24.10 -11.56 9.71
N GLU A 597 23.32 -10.97 10.60
CA GLU A 597 23.68 -9.72 11.25
C GLU A 597 23.26 -9.67 12.72
N VAL A 598 24.02 -8.90 13.50
CA VAL A 598 23.68 -8.52 14.86
C VAL A 598 23.13 -7.10 14.84
N VAL A 599 21.90 -6.94 15.29
CA VAL A 599 21.15 -5.68 15.22
C VAL A 599 21.05 -5.06 16.60
N GLY A 600 21.59 -3.85 16.77
CA GLY A 600 21.43 -3.04 17.99
C GLY A 600 20.45 -1.87 17.86
N TRP A 601 19.72 -1.79 16.74
CA TRP A 601 18.86 -0.65 16.40
C TRP A 601 17.36 -0.92 16.57
N SER A 602 16.93 -2.15 16.85
CA SER A 602 15.50 -2.51 16.95
C SER A 602 14.93 -2.13 18.32
N GLN A 603 14.10 -1.09 18.36
CA GLN A 603 13.74 -0.40 19.59
C GLN A 603 12.33 -0.73 20.09
N VAL A 604 11.36 -0.86 19.18
CA VAL A 604 10.00 -1.31 19.50
C VAL A 604 9.64 -2.46 18.57
N ARG A 605 9.03 -3.49 19.14
CA ARG A 605 8.64 -4.73 18.46
C ARG A 605 7.27 -5.15 18.96
N TYR A 606 6.31 -5.29 18.06
CA TYR A 606 4.96 -5.74 18.38
C TYR A 606 4.49 -6.67 17.26
N ASP A 607 4.13 -7.90 17.60
CA ASP A 607 3.82 -8.92 16.60
C ASP A 607 2.33 -8.95 16.23
N ALA A 608 1.51 -8.02 16.71
CA ALA A 608 0.07 -7.91 16.47
C ALA A 608 -0.32 -6.73 15.57
N TYR A 609 -1.63 -6.58 15.29
CA TYR A 609 -2.12 -5.56 14.37
C TYR A 609 -1.98 -4.15 14.90
N ALA A 610 -1.38 -3.29 14.09
CA ALA A 610 -1.15 -1.89 14.43
C ALA A 610 -1.10 -1.01 13.18
N PHE A 611 -1.37 0.27 13.40
CA PHE A 611 -1.20 1.35 12.44
C PHE A 611 -0.56 2.58 13.11
N LEU A 612 -0.09 3.52 12.29
CA LEU A 612 0.46 4.78 12.77
C LEU A 612 -0.59 5.89 12.66
N ALA A 613 -0.72 6.69 13.72
CA ALA A 613 -1.36 8.00 13.70
C ALA A 613 -0.30 9.06 13.98
N ILE A 614 -0.08 9.94 13.01
CA ILE A 614 0.99 10.94 13.05
C ILE A 614 0.38 12.32 13.23
N ASP A 615 0.61 12.92 14.40
CA ASP A 615 0.13 14.26 14.73
C ASP A 615 1.22 15.31 14.43
N VAL A 616 0.92 16.24 13.53
CA VAL A 616 1.82 17.32 13.14
C VAL A 616 1.33 18.62 13.75
N LYS A 617 2.23 19.28 14.46
CA LYS A 617 2.04 20.62 15.01
C LYS A 617 3.02 21.58 14.36
N PRO A 618 2.63 22.23 13.25
CA PRO A 618 3.42 23.26 12.61
C PRO A 618 3.66 24.44 13.57
N ALA A 619 4.73 25.19 13.34
CA ALA A 619 5.08 26.32 14.18
C ALA A 619 5.61 27.52 13.37
N LEU A 620 5.59 28.70 13.99
CA LEU A 620 6.24 29.89 13.42
C LEU A 620 7.75 29.68 13.27
N HIS A 621 8.33 30.28 12.24
CA HIS A 621 9.77 30.20 11.95
C HIS A 621 10.65 30.37 13.20
N GLY A 622 11.62 29.46 13.39
CA GLY A 622 12.56 29.44 14.51
C GLY A 622 12.00 28.85 15.82
N LYS A 623 10.69 28.59 15.90
CA LYS A 623 10.07 27.84 17.01
C LYS A 623 10.15 26.34 16.77
N HIS A 624 9.88 25.55 17.80
CA HIS A 624 9.85 24.10 17.70
C HIS A 624 8.55 23.67 17.02
N THR A 625 8.69 23.00 15.89
CA THR A 625 7.63 22.25 15.20
C THR A 625 7.77 20.78 15.59
N THR A 626 6.66 20.08 15.79
CA THR A 626 6.67 18.68 16.25
C THR A 626 5.86 17.78 15.35
N PHE A 627 6.33 16.56 15.21
CA PHE A 627 5.74 15.50 14.43
C PHE A 627 5.73 14.26 15.33
N THR A 628 4.59 13.95 15.92
CA THR A 628 4.45 12.87 16.92
C THR A 628 3.89 11.64 16.25
N VAL A 629 4.67 10.57 16.21
CA VAL A 629 4.23 9.27 15.72
C VAL A 629 3.66 8.50 16.91
N ARG A 630 2.37 8.20 16.86
CA ARG A 630 1.69 7.29 17.77
C ARG A 630 1.43 5.98 17.04
N THR A 631 1.81 4.88 17.66
CA THR A 631 1.48 3.54 17.15
C THR A 631 0.30 3.00 17.93
N LEU A 632 -0.80 2.72 17.23
CA LEU A 632 -2.05 2.25 17.81
C LEU A 632 -2.30 0.80 17.38
N ALA A 633 -2.54 -0.08 18.34
CA ALA A 633 -2.93 -1.45 18.12
C ALA A 633 -4.45 -1.62 18.28
N ASP A 634 -5.07 -2.54 17.54
CA ASP A 634 -6.51 -2.84 17.61
C ASP A 634 -6.98 -3.26 19.01
N ALA A 635 -6.22 -4.10 19.71
CA ALA A 635 -6.43 -4.43 21.12
C ALA A 635 -5.25 -5.26 21.63
N LEU A 636 -4.64 -4.84 22.75
CA LEU A 636 -3.64 -5.68 23.42
C LEU A 636 -4.27 -7.01 23.91
N PRO A 637 -3.58 -8.16 23.80
CA PRO A 637 -4.01 -9.42 24.42
C PRO A 637 -4.44 -9.23 25.88
N GLY A 638 -5.70 -9.57 26.19
CA GLY A 638 -6.26 -9.48 27.55
C GLY A 638 -6.85 -8.11 27.96
N THR A 639 -6.83 -7.08 27.11
CA THR A 639 -7.51 -5.81 27.39
C THR A 639 -8.98 -5.80 26.91
N ASN A 640 -9.80 -4.95 27.55
CA ASN A 640 -11.18 -4.63 27.14
C ASN A 640 -11.25 -3.28 26.37
N GLU A 641 -10.11 -2.72 25.97
CA GLU A 641 -10.04 -1.47 25.22
C GLU A 641 -10.09 -1.75 23.71
N ALA A 642 -10.77 -0.88 22.97
CA ALA A 642 -10.97 -1.02 21.52
C ALA A 642 -9.76 -0.64 20.66
N TYR A 643 -8.71 -0.08 21.29
CA TYR A 643 -7.36 0.08 20.77
C TYR A 643 -6.45 0.55 21.91
N SER A 644 -5.14 0.35 21.78
CA SER A 644 -4.15 0.84 22.75
C SER A 644 -2.98 1.49 22.02
N GLU A 645 -2.46 2.58 22.57
CA GLU A 645 -1.19 3.13 22.12
C GLU A 645 -0.06 2.25 22.65
N ILE A 646 0.74 1.66 21.77
CA ILE A 646 1.82 0.73 22.12
C ILE A 646 3.20 1.36 21.97
N ASP A 647 3.28 2.52 21.33
CA ASP A 647 4.51 3.29 21.20
C ASP A 647 4.22 4.74 20.82
N ARG A 648 5.10 5.64 21.23
CA ARG A 648 5.07 7.06 20.90
C ARG A 648 6.48 7.61 20.76
N ILE A 649 6.75 8.34 19.69
CA ILE A 649 7.94 9.19 19.58
C ILE A 649 7.57 10.57 19.01
N THR A 650 8.32 11.60 19.40
CA THR A 650 8.16 12.95 18.85
C THR A 650 9.41 13.35 18.08
N LEU A 651 9.28 13.52 16.77
CA LEU A 651 10.30 14.17 15.95
C LEU A 651 10.18 15.69 16.10
N GLN A 652 11.30 16.39 16.30
CA GLN A 652 11.31 17.82 16.56
C GLN A 652 12.36 18.56 15.73
N ARG A 653 11.93 19.65 15.08
CA ARG A 653 12.77 20.57 14.31
C ARG A 653 12.54 22.03 14.72
N ARG A 654 13.42 22.93 14.25
CA ARG A 654 13.13 24.37 14.20
C ARG A 654 12.43 24.69 12.89
N ALA A 655 11.22 25.25 12.99
CA ALA A 655 10.39 25.55 11.83
C ALA A 655 11.09 26.51 10.87
N GLY A 656 11.06 26.20 9.58
CA GLY A 656 11.67 27.01 8.50
C GLY A 656 13.20 27.02 8.46
N GLU A 657 13.86 26.20 9.28
CA GLU A 657 15.32 26.05 9.29
C GLU A 657 15.80 24.73 8.64
N GLY A 658 14.93 24.05 7.87
CA GLY A 658 15.23 22.78 7.18
C GLY A 658 16.26 22.86 6.05
N ARG A 659 16.81 24.05 5.76
CA ARG A 659 17.77 24.25 4.66
C ARG A 659 19.21 23.91 5.04
N ILE A 660 19.76 22.91 4.37
CA ILE A 660 21.17 22.49 4.45
C ILE A 660 22.02 23.38 3.52
N ARG A 661 22.85 24.26 4.11
CA ARG A 661 23.74 25.16 3.34
C ARG A 661 24.96 24.45 2.76
N ARG A 662 25.42 23.39 3.43
CA ARG A 662 26.55 22.57 3.02
C ARG A 662 26.18 21.12 3.28
N LEU A 663 26.00 20.34 2.21
CA LEU A 663 25.66 18.93 2.33
C LEU A 663 26.78 18.18 3.05
N PRO A 664 26.44 17.23 3.95
CA PRO A 664 27.43 16.37 4.55
C PRO A 664 28.11 15.52 3.47
N THR A 665 29.40 15.24 3.68
CA THR A 665 30.11 14.22 2.91
C THR A 665 29.54 12.87 3.30
N VAL A 666 29.09 12.10 2.31
CA VAL A 666 28.70 10.71 2.55
C VAL A 666 29.96 9.96 2.95
N PRO A 667 30.01 9.32 4.13
CA PRO A 667 31.15 8.48 4.47
C PRO A 667 31.29 7.38 3.42
N PRO A 668 32.52 6.93 3.10
CA PRO A 668 32.68 5.78 2.22
C PRO A 668 31.85 4.61 2.78
N VAL A 669 31.08 3.96 1.91
CA VAL A 669 30.42 2.69 2.26
C VAL A 669 31.55 1.73 2.59
N ASP A 670 31.64 1.30 3.85
CA ASP A 670 32.63 0.29 4.25
C ASP A 670 32.25 -0.99 3.48
N PRO A 671 33.08 -1.46 2.54
CA PRO A 671 32.80 -2.70 1.87
C PRO A 671 33.13 -3.81 2.88
N THR A 672 32.11 -4.55 3.34
CA THR A 672 32.12 -5.74 4.22
C THR A 672 31.90 -5.50 5.73
N PRO A 673 31.21 -6.45 6.40
CA PRO A 673 30.23 -6.20 7.48
C PRO A 673 30.81 -5.91 8.86
#